data_AF-A0A6M4PD25-F1
#
_entry.id   AF-A0A6M4PD25-F1
#
_cell.length_a   1.000
_cell.length_b   1.000
_cell.length_c   1.000
_cell.angle_alpha   90.00
_cell.angle_beta   90.00
_cell.angle_gamma   90.00
#
_symmetry.space_group_name_H-M   'P 1'
#
loop_
_entity.id
_entity.type
_entity.pdbx_description
1 polymer ?
#
loop_
_entity_poly.entity_id
_entity_poly.type
_entity_poly.pdbx_seq_one_letter_code
_entity_poly.pdbx_strand_id
1 'polypeptide(L)'
;MRTFVHTSRSSRVVFGSGTVGRLREEVERLGCSRVLLLSSRPLASTTTRVREALGDLVVAEFGGAAMHTPVEVTERALDVLTHASADAIVAVGGGSTTGLSKALALRTDLPQVIVPTTYAGSEVTPVLGETRDGRKVTQSSPAILPETVVYDVDLTLALPLPLTVTSGVNALAHAVEALYSADANPVTDRQALDAISGIARALPRLAADPADPEARTGLLHAAWLAGTCLATVGMGLHHKLCHTLGGSFGLPHAETHTVVLAHAMAYNARAVPEVMRRVADALGVPDAPSGVYDLIVSLGGPTSLCELGLAESDLARAAELAAAKPYPNPRELTTEGIGELLAGAWQGRRPQGPLSTEAKLARLTEEVVGSFAQAPDPRVRTLMADLVRHLHAFVAANDVTDAEWQYAIDFLTRTGQICGPTRQEFVLLSDTLGVSSAVDLLTNSRTPDTTPSAVLGPFYVEGPPETASGSDISGGLHGTPLWVDVRVTDSDGEPVKDAVVDVWQSNEDGFYDVQLPDLEGPVLRARLRSDGQGRVTFWSILPSHYPIPADGPVGQMLDAVGRHPYRAPHLHFMFDAPGHRRLVTQLFVAGGAYLDSDTVFGVKDELVVDFTPGSGPAPDGRPVDGPWCRLDYTFRLAPQAG
;
A
#
# COMPACT_ATOMS: atom_id res chain seq x y z
N MET A 1 -12.78 -3.41 28.05
CA MET A 1 -11.71 -2.53 28.59
C MET A 1 -10.83 -3.40 29.49
N ARG A 2 -9.51 -3.44 29.28
CA ARG A 2 -8.60 -4.13 30.21
C ARG A 2 -8.37 -3.24 31.44
N THR A 3 -8.38 -3.82 32.64
CA THR A 3 -7.92 -3.14 33.86
C THR A 3 -6.40 -3.05 33.83
N PHE A 4 -5.83 -1.88 34.12
CA PHE A 4 -4.38 -1.67 34.10
C PHE A 4 -3.93 -0.72 35.22
N VAL A 5 -2.66 -0.80 35.58
CA VAL A 5 -1.96 0.16 36.45
C VAL A 5 -0.85 0.80 35.61
N HIS A 6 -0.77 2.12 35.64
CA HIS A 6 0.31 2.86 34.99
C HIS A 6 1.03 3.71 36.04
N THR A 7 2.34 3.50 36.15
CA THR A 7 3.22 4.29 37.03
C THR A 7 4.19 5.07 36.17
N SER A 8 4.06 6.39 36.17
CA SER A 8 5.05 7.29 35.56
C SER A 8 6.18 7.55 36.54
N ARG A 9 7.43 7.47 36.08
CA ARG A 9 8.61 7.80 36.89
C ARG A 9 9.17 9.15 36.46
N SER A 10 9.67 9.92 37.42
CA SER A 10 10.29 11.21 37.15
C SER A 10 11.69 11.02 36.55
N SER A 11 11.85 11.37 35.28
CA SER A 11 13.15 11.59 34.64
C SER A 11 13.04 12.79 33.72
N ARG A 12 14.07 13.64 33.68
CA ARG A 12 14.11 14.80 32.79
C ARG A 12 14.82 14.44 31.50
N VAL A 13 14.21 14.75 30.36
CA VAL A 13 14.79 14.50 29.04
C VAL A 13 15.07 15.82 28.33
N VAL A 14 16.30 16.00 27.87
CA VAL A 14 16.73 17.07 26.96
C VAL A 14 17.08 16.42 25.64
N PHE A 15 16.35 16.75 24.57
CA PHE A 15 16.46 16.06 23.28
C PHE A 15 16.66 17.07 22.15
N GLY A 16 17.62 16.81 21.25
CA GLY A 16 17.85 17.63 20.07
C GLY A 16 19.25 17.45 19.48
N SER A 17 19.63 18.32 18.55
CA SER A 17 21.01 18.46 18.06
C SER A 17 21.72 19.56 18.85
N GLY A 18 22.99 19.34 19.21
CA GLY A 18 23.80 20.29 19.97
C GLY A 18 23.40 20.44 21.45
N THR A 19 22.53 19.57 21.96
CA THR A 19 22.06 19.60 23.36
C THR A 19 23.15 19.31 24.38
N VAL A 20 24.30 18.72 23.98
CA VAL A 20 25.51 18.62 24.80
C VAL A 20 25.93 19.98 25.36
N GLY A 21 25.68 21.08 24.63
CA GLY A 21 25.96 22.43 25.12
C GLY A 21 25.19 22.83 26.39
N ARG A 22 24.14 22.08 26.75
CA ARG A 22 23.31 22.31 27.95
C ARG A 22 23.72 21.46 29.15
N LEU A 23 24.76 20.64 29.04
CA LEU A 23 25.15 19.72 30.12
C LEU A 23 25.50 20.44 31.43
N ARG A 24 26.22 21.56 31.34
CA ARG A 24 26.52 22.41 32.50
C ARG A 24 25.24 22.85 33.21
N GLU A 25 24.28 23.39 32.46
CA GLU A 25 23.01 23.85 33.01
C GLU A 25 22.28 22.72 33.75
N GLU A 26 22.30 21.50 33.20
CA GLU A 26 21.60 20.36 33.78
C GLU A 26 22.29 19.83 35.05
N VAL A 27 23.62 19.91 35.15
CA VAL A 27 24.36 19.60 36.39
C VAL A 27 24.09 20.67 37.46
N GLU A 28 24.19 21.95 37.10
CA GLU A 28 23.94 23.08 38.02
C GLU A 28 22.48 23.08 38.52
N ARG A 29 21.51 22.71 37.67
CA ARG A 29 20.09 22.54 38.03
C ARG A 29 19.87 21.48 39.11
N LEU A 30 20.73 20.46 39.17
CA LEU A 30 20.71 19.42 40.21
C LEU A 30 21.38 19.88 41.51
N GLY A 31 21.93 21.11 41.55
CA GLY A 31 22.64 21.66 42.71
C GLY A 31 24.08 21.17 42.83
N CYS A 32 24.63 20.59 41.75
CA CYS A 32 25.95 19.97 41.73
C CYS A 32 26.98 20.87 41.03
N SER A 33 28.25 20.66 41.35
CA SER A 33 29.37 21.49 40.84
C SER A 33 30.66 20.72 40.59
N ARG A 34 30.71 19.43 40.92
CA ARG A 34 31.91 18.58 40.88
C ARG A 34 31.58 17.23 40.24
N VAL A 35 31.84 17.14 38.95
CA VAL A 35 31.47 16.01 38.11
C VAL A 35 32.59 14.98 38.03
N LEU A 36 32.23 13.71 38.24
CA LEU A 36 32.95 12.58 37.67
C LEU A 36 32.43 12.29 36.26
N LEU A 37 33.30 12.45 35.25
CA LEU A 37 32.97 12.12 33.86
C LEU A 37 33.33 10.66 33.56
N LEU A 38 32.32 9.85 33.24
CA LEU A 38 32.47 8.45 32.82
C LEU A 38 32.43 8.33 31.31
N SER A 39 33.35 7.56 30.74
CA SER A 39 33.40 7.27 29.31
C SER A 39 33.89 5.85 29.00
N SER A 40 33.76 5.43 27.75
CA SER A 40 34.30 4.17 27.22
C SER A 40 35.40 4.46 26.18
N ARG A 41 36.41 3.59 26.08
CA ARG A 41 37.64 3.86 25.32
C ARG A 41 37.53 4.04 23.78
N PRO A 42 36.41 3.76 23.07
CA PRO A 42 36.26 4.15 21.66
C PRO A 42 35.84 5.61 21.41
N LEU A 43 35.44 6.38 22.44
CA LEU A 43 34.70 7.64 22.26
C LEU A 43 35.54 8.91 22.51
N ALA A 44 36.82 8.93 22.13
CA ALA A 44 37.73 10.03 22.48
C ALA A 44 37.20 11.42 22.07
N SER A 45 36.76 11.61 20.82
CA SER A 45 36.23 12.90 20.35
C SER A 45 34.91 13.31 21.00
N THR A 46 34.02 12.36 21.23
CA THR A 46 32.73 12.58 21.90
C THR A 46 32.93 12.95 23.37
N THR A 47 33.85 12.26 24.05
CA THR A 47 34.22 12.57 25.43
C THR A 47 34.85 13.96 25.53
N THR A 48 35.67 14.36 24.55
CA THR A 48 36.22 15.72 24.49
C THR A 48 35.13 16.79 24.41
N ARG A 49 34.14 16.63 23.52
CA ARG A 49 33.01 17.59 23.42
C ARG A 49 32.22 17.71 24.73
N VAL A 50 31.95 16.58 25.39
CA VAL A 50 31.26 16.55 26.69
C VAL A 50 32.09 17.21 27.79
N ARG A 51 33.39 16.92 27.85
CA ARG A 51 34.33 17.54 28.80
C ARG A 51 34.40 19.05 28.60
N GLU A 52 34.45 19.53 27.36
CA GLU A 52 34.45 20.95 27.04
C GLU A 52 33.15 21.65 27.45
N ALA A 53 31.99 21.03 27.20
CA ALA A 53 30.69 21.56 27.60
C ALA A 53 30.54 21.66 29.13
N LEU A 54 31.11 20.70 29.87
CA LEU A 54 31.13 20.71 31.33
C LEU A 54 32.18 21.68 31.89
N GLY A 55 33.28 21.92 31.19
CA GLY A 55 34.34 22.86 31.58
C GLY A 55 34.96 22.52 32.93
N ASP A 56 35.03 23.52 33.81
CA ASP A 56 35.62 23.42 35.16
C ASP A 56 34.83 22.56 36.15
N LEU A 57 33.61 22.12 35.80
CA LEU A 57 32.86 21.18 36.63
C LEU A 57 33.50 19.79 36.69
N VAL A 58 34.29 19.40 35.69
CA VAL A 58 34.93 18.08 35.66
C VAL A 58 36.10 18.02 36.64
N VAL A 59 35.91 17.30 37.76
CA VAL A 59 36.94 17.15 38.80
C VAL A 59 37.72 15.84 38.66
N ALA A 60 37.17 14.86 37.97
CA ALA A 60 37.83 13.61 37.62
C ALA A 60 37.20 12.97 36.38
N GLU A 61 37.98 12.11 35.71
CA GLU A 61 37.54 11.31 34.57
C GLU A 61 37.82 9.83 34.82
N PHE A 62 36.92 8.96 34.36
CA PHE A 62 37.11 7.50 34.40
C PHE A 62 36.69 6.86 33.07
N GLY A 63 37.69 6.56 32.22
CA GLY A 63 37.52 5.90 30.92
C GLY A 63 37.53 4.35 30.99
N GLY A 64 37.13 3.78 32.13
CA GLY A 64 37.29 2.35 32.44
C GLY A 64 36.03 1.51 32.32
N ALA A 65 34.93 2.03 31.79
CA ALA A 65 33.67 1.29 31.69
C ALA A 65 33.83 -0.03 30.90
N ALA A 66 33.28 -1.12 31.45
CA ALA A 66 33.42 -2.46 30.91
C ALA A 66 32.05 -3.13 30.72
N MET A 67 31.99 -4.08 29.79
CA MET A 67 30.77 -4.84 29.51
C MET A 67 30.31 -5.60 30.76
N HIS A 68 29.00 -5.63 30.99
CA HIS A 68 28.34 -6.29 32.13
C HIS A 68 28.69 -5.72 33.52
N THR A 69 29.29 -4.53 33.59
CA THR A 69 29.55 -3.79 34.84
C THR A 69 30.16 -4.68 35.94
N PRO A 70 31.42 -5.14 35.79
CA PRO A 70 32.09 -5.90 36.82
C PRO A 70 32.22 -5.08 38.11
N VAL A 71 32.03 -5.71 39.26
CA VAL A 71 32.08 -5.02 40.57
C VAL A 71 33.46 -4.40 40.80
N GLU A 72 34.53 -5.03 40.34
CA GLU A 72 35.92 -4.55 40.48
C GLU A 72 36.17 -3.28 39.66
N VAL A 73 35.45 -3.08 38.55
CA VAL A 73 35.48 -1.85 37.77
C VAL A 73 34.73 -0.74 38.50
N THR A 74 33.60 -1.10 39.12
CA THR A 74 32.79 -0.17 39.92
C THR A 74 33.55 0.34 41.14
N GLU A 75 34.26 -0.54 41.85
CA GLU A 75 35.08 -0.18 43.02
C GLU A 75 36.18 0.82 42.63
N ARG A 76 36.91 0.57 41.54
CA ARG A 76 37.92 1.53 41.05
C ARG A 76 37.33 2.89 40.67
N ALA A 77 36.15 2.89 40.05
CA ALA A 77 35.46 4.15 39.72
C ALA A 77 34.98 4.88 40.98
N LEU A 78 34.55 4.13 42.01
CA LEU A 78 34.13 4.67 43.30
C LEU A 78 35.30 5.29 44.07
N ASP A 79 36.48 4.69 44.00
CA ASP A 79 37.70 5.27 44.60
C ASP A 79 38.04 6.63 43.95
N VAL A 80 37.96 6.71 42.62
CA VAL A 80 38.18 7.97 41.87
C VAL A 80 37.12 9.01 42.23
N LEU A 81 35.84 8.61 42.28
CA LEU A 81 34.71 9.45 42.66
C LEU A 81 34.92 10.07 44.05
N THR A 82 35.29 9.22 45.02
CA THR A 82 35.46 9.61 46.42
C THR A 82 36.69 10.50 46.59
N HIS A 83 37.82 10.14 45.99
CA HIS A 83 39.06 10.92 46.07
C HIS A 83 38.89 12.32 45.46
N ALA A 84 38.16 12.42 44.35
CA ALA A 84 37.85 13.69 43.71
C ALA A 84 36.73 14.48 44.41
N SER A 85 36.05 13.90 45.42
CA SER A 85 34.88 14.50 46.07
C SER A 85 33.85 14.99 45.05
N ALA A 86 33.53 14.14 44.06
CA ALA A 86 32.50 14.45 43.08
C ALA A 86 31.10 14.42 43.73
N ASP A 87 30.23 15.34 43.32
CA ASP A 87 28.83 15.48 43.76
C ASP A 87 27.82 15.14 42.65
N ALA A 88 28.29 14.80 41.45
CA ALA A 88 27.47 14.33 40.33
C ALA A 88 28.25 13.38 39.41
N ILE A 89 27.52 12.54 38.69
CA ILE A 89 28.06 11.62 37.68
C ILE A 89 27.53 12.02 36.31
N VAL A 90 28.42 12.31 35.36
CA VAL A 90 28.05 12.48 33.94
C VAL A 90 28.58 11.30 33.16
N ALA A 91 27.71 10.57 32.46
CA ALA A 91 28.09 9.36 31.74
C ALA A 91 27.83 9.51 30.24
N VAL A 92 28.89 9.41 29.43
CA VAL A 92 28.79 9.46 27.97
C VAL A 92 29.13 8.11 27.33
N GLY A 93 28.17 7.53 26.62
CA GLY A 93 28.37 6.27 25.90
C GLY A 93 27.12 5.41 25.79
N GLY A 94 27.33 4.11 25.57
CA GLY A 94 26.25 3.12 25.51
C GLY A 94 25.92 2.50 26.88
N GLY A 95 25.18 1.38 26.84
CA GLY A 95 24.63 0.73 28.03
C GLY A 95 25.66 0.34 29.11
N SER A 96 26.91 0.03 28.75
CA SER A 96 27.98 -0.28 29.72
C SER A 96 28.40 0.94 30.55
N THR A 97 28.49 2.13 29.93
CA THR A 97 28.82 3.37 30.65
C THR A 97 27.68 3.79 31.56
N THR A 98 26.43 3.72 31.05
CA THR A 98 25.23 3.94 31.87
C THR A 98 25.14 2.95 33.02
N GLY A 99 25.50 1.68 32.79
CA GLY A 99 25.55 0.65 33.83
C GLY A 99 26.53 0.98 34.96
N LEU A 100 27.72 1.49 34.62
CA LEU A 100 28.70 1.94 35.62
C LEU A 100 28.18 3.16 36.42
N SER A 101 27.57 4.13 35.74
CA SER A 101 26.94 5.30 36.39
C SER A 101 25.91 4.85 37.43
N LYS A 102 25.02 3.94 37.03
CA LYS A 102 23.98 3.35 37.89
C LYS A 102 24.56 2.62 39.09
N ALA A 103 25.65 1.88 38.89
CA ALA A 103 26.31 1.14 39.96
C ALA A 103 26.94 2.07 41.00
N LEU A 104 27.48 3.22 40.57
CA LEU A 104 27.97 4.26 41.46
C LEU A 104 26.81 4.96 42.19
N ALA A 105 25.79 5.41 41.45
CA ALA A 105 24.63 6.08 42.04
C ALA A 105 23.92 5.22 43.10
N LEU A 106 23.77 3.91 42.85
CA LEU A 106 23.21 3.00 43.85
C LEU A 106 24.03 2.94 45.16
N ARG A 107 25.34 3.17 45.10
CA ARG A 107 26.25 3.14 46.25
C ARG A 107 26.41 4.49 46.93
N THR A 108 26.21 5.58 46.22
CA THR A 108 26.53 6.94 46.68
C THR A 108 25.33 7.87 46.80
N ASP A 109 24.19 7.51 46.21
CA ASP A 109 23.00 8.36 46.07
C ASP A 109 23.27 9.68 45.30
N LEU A 110 24.33 9.70 44.47
CA LEU A 110 24.66 10.87 43.67
C LEU A 110 23.83 10.93 42.39
N PRO A 111 23.42 12.16 41.98
CA PRO A 111 22.64 12.35 40.77
C PRO A 111 23.45 12.05 39.50
N GLN A 112 22.72 11.61 38.49
CA GLN A 112 23.23 11.14 37.21
C GLN A 112 22.69 12.00 36.06
N VAL A 113 23.61 12.41 35.18
CA VAL A 113 23.28 12.97 33.86
C VAL A 113 23.84 12.04 32.79
N ILE A 114 22.96 11.41 32.02
CA ILE A 114 23.37 10.42 31.00
C ILE A 114 23.31 11.04 29.61
N VAL A 115 24.38 10.84 28.83
CA VAL A 115 24.51 11.24 27.43
C VAL A 115 24.63 9.97 26.59
N PRO A 116 23.50 9.35 26.21
CA PRO A 116 23.50 8.10 25.47
C PRO A 116 24.00 8.28 24.04
N THR A 117 24.86 7.36 23.58
CA THR A 117 25.39 7.35 22.20
C THR A 117 24.99 6.08 21.43
N THR A 118 24.10 5.27 22.01
CA THR A 118 23.55 4.05 21.41
C THR A 118 22.04 3.96 21.70
N TYR A 119 21.38 2.94 21.18
CA TYR A 119 19.92 2.76 21.29
C TYR A 119 19.53 1.72 22.36
N ALA A 120 20.31 1.63 23.44
CA ALA A 120 20.12 0.56 24.43
C ALA A 120 18.97 0.84 25.43
N GLY A 121 18.57 2.10 25.60
CA GLY A 121 17.45 2.49 26.48
C GLY A 121 17.74 2.36 27.99
N SER A 122 18.96 1.97 28.39
CA SER A 122 19.32 1.81 29.81
C SER A 122 19.12 3.10 30.59
N GLU A 123 19.39 4.25 29.97
CA GLU A 123 19.36 5.60 30.53
C GLU A 123 18.00 6.03 31.12
N VAL A 124 16.90 5.35 30.77
CA VAL A 124 15.56 5.63 31.31
C VAL A 124 14.99 4.48 32.13
N THR A 125 15.80 3.48 32.48
CA THR A 125 15.38 2.30 33.25
C THR A 125 15.95 2.31 34.66
N PRO A 126 15.20 1.85 35.68
CA PRO A 126 15.68 1.69 37.05
C PRO A 126 16.42 0.35 37.26
N VAL A 127 16.94 -0.25 36.19
CA VAL A 127 17.50 -1.61 36.21
C VAL A 127 19.01 -1.53 36.09
N LEU A 128 19.70 -2.29 36.93
CA LEU A 128 21.16 -2.44 36.92
C LEU A 128 21.50 -3.93 36.89
N GLY A 129 22.38 -4.31 35.97
CA GLY A 129 23.02 -5.63 35.96
C GLY A 129 24.50 -5.47 36.29
N GLU A 130 24.97 -6.18 37.32
CA GLU A 130 26.37 -6.19 37.75
C GLU A 130 26.92 -7.62 37.71
N THR A 131 28.21 -7.76 37.46
CA THR A 131 28.89 -9.07 37.44
C THR A 131 29.78 -9.20 38.67
N ARG A 132 29.51 -10.20 39.50
CA ARG A 132 30.30 -10.56 40.70
C ARG A 132 30.68 -12.03 40.62
N ASP A 133 31.95 -12.37 40.78
CA ASP A 133 32.45 -13.75 40.73
C ASP A 133 32.02 -14.51 39.45
N GLY A 134 32.04 -13.81 38.31
CA GLY A 134 31.61 -14.35 37.02
C GLY A 134 30.10 -14.56 36.87
N ARG A 135 29.28 -14.13 37.83
CA ARG A 135 27.82 -14.23 37.79
C ARG A 135 27.18 -12.85 37.67
N LYS A 136 26.31 -12.69 36.67
CA LYS A 136 25.53 -11.47 36.47
C LYS A 136 24.30 -11.47 37.39
N VAL A 137 24.18 -10.48 38.26
CA VAL A 137 23.02 -10.23 39.13
C VAL A 137 22.32 -8.98 38.63
N THR A 138 20.99 -9.03 38.53
CA THR A 138 20.16 -7.89 38.12
C THR A 138 19.29 -7.43 39.27
N GLN A 139 19.22 -6.12 39.49
CA GLN A 139 18.40 -5.49 40.52
C GLN A 139 17.67 -4.27 39.94
N SER A 140 16.57 -3.90 40.58
CA SER A 140 15.80 -2.71 40.22
C SER A 140 15.46 -1.88 41.44
N SER A 141 15.67 -0.57 41.34
CA SER A 141 15.45 0.40 42.43
C SER A 141 15.22 1.80 41.83
N PRO A 142 14.34 2.64 42.41
CA PRO A 142 14.22 4.04 42.01
C PRO A 142 15.55 4.80 42.05
N ALA A 143 16.45 4.48 43.00
CA ALA A 143 17.78 5.10 43.12
C ALA A 143 18.74 4.79 41.95
N ILE A 144 18.37 3.84 41.07
CA ILE A 144 19.13 3.51 39.87
C ILE A 144 18.72 4.42 38.69
N LEU A 145 17.49 4.92 38.69
CA LEU A 145 16.95 5.68 37.56
C LEU A 145 17.68 7.03 37.42
N PRO A 146 18.27 7.35 36.27
CA PRO A 146 18.91 8.64 36.08
C PRO A 146 17.95 9.83 36.14
N GLU A 147 18.40 10.90 36.79
CA GLU A 147 17.65 12.14 36.99
C GLU A 147 17.49 12.92 35.70
N THR A 148 18.55 12.97 34.87
CA THR A 148 18.54 13.68 33.58
C THR A 148 19.17 12.84 32.47
N VAL A 149 18.54 12.83 31.31
CA VAL A 149 19.08 12.26 30.07
C VAL A 149 19.18 13.36 29.01
N VAL A 150 20.36 13.50 28.41
CA VAL A 150 20.63 14.45 27.34
C VAL A 150 20.89 13.68 26.05
N TYR A 151 19.84 13.53 25.23
CA TYR A 151 19.93 12.96 23.89
C TYR A 151 20.43 14.03 22.93
N ASP A 152 21.69 13.93 22.52
CA ASP A 152 22.27 14.75 21.45
C ASP A 152 22.44 13.92 20.17
N VAL A 153 21.65 14.25 19.16
CA VAL A 153 21.64 13.54 17.86
C VAL A 153 23.04 13.56 17.22
N ASP A 154 23.81 14.64 17.39
CA ASP A 154 25.13 14.80 16.77
C ASP A 154 26.10 13.71 17.21
N LEU A 155 25.93 13.18 18.42
CA LEU A 155 26.78 12.13 18.97
C LEU A 155 26.50 10.75 18.39
N THR A 156 25.41 10.60 17.63
CA THR A 156 25.04 9.35 16.96
C THR A 156 25.44 9.31 15.49
N LEU A 157 25.77 10.45 14.87
CA LEU A 157 26.09 10.56 13.44
C LEU A 157 27.27 9.67 13.02
N ALA A 158 28.24 9.48 13.92
CA ALA A 158 29.44 8.66 13.67
C ALA A 158 29.28 7.19 14.13
N LEU A 159 28.12 6.78 14.65
CA LEU A 159 27.91 5.42 15.13
C LEU A 159 27.91 4.45 13.93
N PRO A 160 28.77 3.41 13.91
CA PRO A 160 28.84 2.48 12.78
C PRO A 160 27.48 1.83 12.47
N LEU A 161 27.20 1.61 11.18
CA LEU A 161 25.95 1.00 10.74
C LEU A 161 25.68 -0.37 11.38
N PRO A 162 26.65 -1.32 11.48
CA PRO A 162 26.38 -2.62 12.11
C PRO A 162 25.89 -2.50 13.55
N LEU A 163 26.50 -1.60 14.34
CA LEU A 163 26.09 -1.33 15.72
C LEU A 163 24.76 -0.57 15.79
N THR A 164 24.50 0.29 14.79
CA THR A 164 23.22 1.00 14.65
C THR A 164 22.08 0.01 14.44
N VAL A 165 22.26 -0.98 13.58
CA VAL A 165 21.28 -2.03 13.30
C VAL A 165 21.04 -2.88 14.54
N THR A 166 22.07 -3.47 15.14
CA THR A 166 21.88 -4.41 16.26
C THR A 166 21.34 -3.71 17.50
N SER A 167 21.81 -2.48 17.79
CA SER A 167 21.28 -1.69 18.90
C SER A 167 19.86 -1.19 18.64
N GLY A 168 19.53 -0.84 17.38
CA GLY A 168 18.17 -0.41 17.01
C GLY A 168 17.16 -1.55 17.08
N VAL A 169 17.55 -2.76 16.69
CA VAL A 169 16.70 -3.95 16.83
C VAL A 169 16.54 -4.36 18.30
N ASN A 170 17.55 -4.16 19.15
CA ASN A 170 17.38 -4.30 20.59
C ASN A 170 16.32 -3.31 21.14
N ALA A 171 16.34 -2.04 20.71
CA ALA A 171 15.26 -1.11 21.06
C ALA A 171 13.89 -1.59 20.54
N LEU A 172 13.83 -2.11 19.32
CA LEU A 172 12.60 -2.66 18.74
C LEU A 172 12.05 -3.80 19.62
N ALA A 173 12.93 -4.66 20.14
CA ALA A 173 12.55 -5.74 21.03
C ALA A 173 11.89 -5.25 22.32
N HIS A 174 12.38 -4.17 22.92
CA HIS A 174 11.76 -3.54 24.10
C HIS A 174 10.32 -3.12 23.81
N ALA A 175 10.09 -2.46 22.67
CA ALA A 175 8.78 -1.99 22.27
C ALA A 175 7.82 -3.15 21.94
N VAL A 176 8.29 -4.16 21.20
CA VAL A 176 7.49 -5.32 20.81
C VAL A 176 7.04 -6.13 22.03
N GLU A 177 7.94 -6.46 22.97
CA GLU A 177 7.55 -7.20 24.18
C GLU A 177 6.58 -6.42 25.06
N ALA A 178 6.70 -5.08 25.09
CA ALA A 178 5.83 -4.26 25.93
C ALA A 178 4.35 -4.38 25.55
N LEU A 179 4.03 -4.59 24.26
CA LEU A 179 2.65 -4.71 23.76
C LEU A 179 1.93 -5.99 24.20
N TYR A 180 2.68 -7.02 24.60
CA TYR A 180 2.12 -8.27 25.10
C TYR A 180 2.56 -8.60 26.52
N SER A 181 3.17 -7.66 27.23
CA SER A 181 3.48 -7.79 28.64
C SER A 181 2.21 -8.04 29.47
N ALA A 182 2.36 -8.74 30.59
CA ALA A 182 1.28 -8.88 31.56
C ALA A 182 0.85 -7.52 32.15
N ASP A 183 1.76 -6.53 32.14
CA ASP A 183 1.54 -5.16 32.61
C ASP A 183 1.21 -4.18 31.44
N ALA A 184 0.91 -4.70 30.25
CA ALA A 184 0.60 -3.90 29.08
C ALA A 184 -0.58 -2.95 29.35
N ASN A 185 -0.43 -1.70 28.91
CA ASN A 185 -1.38 -0.63 29.20
C ASN A 185 -1.45 0.36 28.03
N PRO A 186 -2.57 1.11 27.86
CA PRO A 186 -2.78 1.96 26.69
C PRO A 186 -1.74 3.08 26.49
N VAL A 187 -1.06 3.52 27.56
CA VAL A 187 -0.01 4.55 27.46
C VAL A 187 1.26 3.94 26.87
N THR A 188 1.75 2.86 27.46
CA THR A 188 2.92 2.13 26.97
C THR A 188 2.69 1.56 25.58
N ASP A 189 1.48 1.09 25.27
CA ASP A 189 1.10 0.58 23.95
C ASP A 189 1.32 1.62 22.83
N ARG A 190 0.95 2.88 23.08
CA ARG A 190 1.13 3.96 22.09
C ARG A 190 2.60 4.29 21.91
N GLN A 191 3.36 4.37 23.01
CA GLN A 191 4.80 4.60 22.96
C GLN A 191 5.52 3.47 22.22
N ALA A 192 5.12 2.22 22.45
CA ALA A 192 5.68 1.06 21.79
C ALA A 192 5.41 1.06 20.28
N LEU A 193 4.18 1.33 19.85
CA LEU A 193 3.85 1.40 18.43
C LEU A 193 4.59 2.55 17.73
N ASP A 194 4.69 3.73 18.37
CA ASP A 194 5.43 4.86 17.81
C ASP A 194 6.94 4.56 17.72
N ALA A 195 7.51 3.87 18.72
CA ALA A 195 8.88 3.38 18.68
C ALA A 195 9.09 2.38 17.52
N ILE A 196 8.19 1.41 17.35
CA ILE A 196 8.25 0.42 16.26
C ILE A 196 8.24 1.12 14.89
N SER A 197 7.29 2.04 14.66
CA SER A 197 7.20 2.79 13.41
C SER A 197 8.39 3.74 13.19
N GLY A 198 8.93 4.34 14.25
CA GLY A 198 10.14 5.16 14.18
C GLY A 198 11.37 4.34 13.75
N ILE A 199 11.59 3.18 14.38
CA ILE A 199 12.71 2.29 14.06
C ILE A 199 12.60 1.73 12.64
N ALA A 200 11.40 1.26 12.25
CA ALA A 200 11.14 0.70 10.92
C ALA A 200 11.41 1.70 9.78
N ARG A 201 11.13 2.99 10.00
CA ARG A 201 11.41 4.05 9.02
C ARG A 201 12.87 4.48 9.03
N ALA A 202 13.50 4.57 10.20
CA ALA A 202 14.85 5.12 10.32
C ALA A 202 15.95 4.16 9.86
N LEU A 203 15.85 2.86 10.18
CA LEU A 203 16.92 1.91 9.87
C LEU A 203 17.20 1.77 8.36
N PRO A 204 16.21 1.62 7.46
CA PRO A 204 16.47 1.56 6.01
C PRO A 204 17.09 2.85 5.46
N ARG A 205 16.68 4.01 5.99
CA ARG A 205 17.30 5.30 5.62
C ARG A 205 18.77 5.35 6.03
N LEU A 206 19.09 4.90 7.24
CA LEU A 206 20.47 4.85 7.74
C LEU A 206 21.35 3.82 7.02
N ALA A 207 20.77 2.79 6.42
CA ALA A 207 21.53 1.89 5.55
C ALA A 207 21.94 2.57 4.23
N ALA A 208 21.13 3.50 3.72
CA ALA A 208 21.46 4.30 2.53
C ALA A 208 22.42 5.46 2.86
N ASP A 209 22.18 6.17 3.97
CA ASP A 209 23.03 7.23 4.50
C ASP A 209 23.18 7.12 6.02
N PRO A 210 24.27 6.50 6.53
CA PRO A 210 24.50 6.36 7.96
C PRO A 210 24.60 7.68 8.72
N ALA A 211 24.84 8.81 8.04
CA ALA A 211 24.96 10.12 8.66
C ALA A 211 23.68 10.97 8.52
N ASP A 212 22.58 10.44 7.97
CA ASP A 212 21.30 11.15 7.82
C ASP A 212 20.81 11.70 9.17
N PRO A 213 20.82 13.03 9.39
CA PRO A 213 20.46 13.61 10.68
C PRO A 213 18.99 13.38 11.06
N GLU A 214 18.09 13.33 10.09
CA GLU A 214 16.67 13.12 10.34
C GLU A 214 16.42 11.67 10.75
N ALA A 215 17.05 10.71 10.07
CA ALA A 215 16.94 9.31 10.43
C ALA A 215 17.60 9.00 11.78
N ARG A 216 18.74 9.62 12.11
CA ARG A 216 19.35 9.54 13.45
C ARG A 216 18.45 10.13 14.53
N THR A 217 17.82 11.28 14.27
CA THR A 217 16.85 11.90 15.17
C THR A 217 15.68 10.95 15.43
N GLY A 218 15.09 10.40 14.37
CA GLY A 218 13.97 9.46 14.46
C GLY A 218 14.33 8.19 15.23
N LEU A 219 15.50 7.61 14.97
CA LEU A 219 15.95 6.39 15.65
C LEU A 219 16.27 6.63 17.13
N LEU A 220 16.91 7.75 17.47
CA LEU A 220 17.23 8.08 18.86
C LEU A 220 15.97 8.39 19.68
N HIS A 221 15.00 9.09 19.07
CA HIS A 221 13.69 9.32 19.68
C HIS A 221 12.93 8.00 19.90
N ALA A 222 12.91 7.12 18.90
CA ALA A 222 12.27 5.82 19.02
C ALA A 222 12.96 4.92 20.07
N ALA A 223 14.28 4.99 20.19
CA ALA A 223 15.04 4.27 21.21
C ALA A 223 14.70 4.75 22.63
N TRP A 224 14.50 6.06 22.82
CA TRP A 224 14.02 6.62 24.09
C TRP A 224 12.62 6.09 24.46
N LEU A 225 11.69 6.09 23.51
CA LEU A 225 10.34 5.55 23.72
C LEU A 225 10.40 4.04 24.05
N ALA A 226 11.20 3.28 23.32
CA ALA A 226 11.44 1.86 23.59
C ALA A 226 12.04 1.61 24.98
N GLY A 227 13.03 2.39 25.39
CA GLY A 227 13.61 2.33 26.74
C GLY A 227 12.57 2.68 27.83
N THR A 228 11.68 3.62 27.55
CA THR A 228 10.57 3.97 28.45
C THR A 228 9.57 2.82 28.58
N CYS A 229 9.31 2.10 27.49
CA CYS A 229 8.52 0.85 27.53
C CYS A 229 9.20 -0.20 28.42
N LEU A 230 10.50 -0.43 28.22
CA LEU A 230 11.32 -1.34 29.05
C LEU A 230 11.27 -0.97 30.53
N ALA A 231 11.24 0.32 30.86
CA ALA A 231 11.17 0.78 32.24
C ALA A 231 9.81 0.52 32.89
N THR A 232 8.72 0.50 32.11
CA THR A 232 7.36 0.55 32.64
C THR A 232 6.75 -0.83 32.85
N VAL A 233 7.06 -1.80 31.99
CA VAL A 233 6.40 -3.12 32.00
C VAL A 233 7.41 -4.26 32.12
N GLY A 234 6.98 -5.41 32.63
CA GLY A 234 7.82 -6.60 32.67
C GLY A 234 8.11 -7.15 31.27
N MET A 235 9.35 -7.58 31.02
CA MET A 235 9.74 -8.27 29.78
C MET A 235 9.48 -9.79 29.87
N GLY A 236 9.19 -10.41 28.73
CA GLY A 236 8.83 -11.82 28.61
C GLY A 236 9.93 -12.69 28.00
N LEU A 237 9.52 -13.62 27.12
CA LEU A 237 10.36 -14.66 26.53
C LEU A 237 11.64 -14.11 25.89
N HIS A 238 11.53 -13.04 25.09
CA HIS A 238 12.66 -12.58 24.28
C HIS A 238 13.83 -12.12 25.18
N HIS A 239 13.61 -11.19 26.10
CA HIS A 239 14.68 -10.70 26.98
C HIS A 239 15.24 -11.78 27.90
N LYS A 240 14.37 -12.66 28.43
CA LYS A 240 14.82 -13.76 29.30
C LYS A 240 15.71 -14.73 28.53
N LEU A 241 15.34 -15.07 27.30
CA LEU A 241 16.14 -15.94 26.44
C LEU A 241 17.48 -15.27 26.07
N CYS A 242 17.49 -14.00 25.67
CA CYS A 242 18.72 -13.26 25.38
C CYS A 242 19.65 -13.17 26.61
N HIS A 243 19.11 -12.99 27.82
CA HIS A 243 19.89 -13.02 29.05
C HIS A 243 20.48 -14.40 29.34
N THR A 244 19.72 -15.47 29.16
CA THR A 244 20.22 -16.85 29.32
C THR A 244 21.36 -17.12 28.34
N LEU A 245 21.17 -16.74 27.07
CA LEU A 245 22.13 -16.94 25.99
C LEU A 245 23.42 -16.13 26.24
N GLY A 246 23.32 -14.83 26.49
CA GLY A 246 24.49 -13.98 26.78
C GLY A 246 25.22 -14.39 28.07
N GLY A 247 24.48 -14.71 29.13
CA GLY A 247 25.07 -15.04 30.44
C GLY A 247 25.69 -16.43 30.53
N SER A 248 25.08 -17.43 29.88
CA SER A 248 25.52 -18.84 30.01
C SER A 248 26.44 -19.29 28.87
N PHE A 249 26.38 -18.63 27.71
CA PHE A 249 27.11 -19.01 26.50
C PHE A 249 28.00 -17.88 25.96
N GLY A 250 28.04 -16.71 26.62
CA GLY A 250 28.94 -15.62 26.26
C GLY A 250 28.62 -14.94 24.93
N LEU A 251 27.38 -15.05 24.44
CA LEU A 251 26.98 -14.45 23.17
C LEU A 251 26.96 -12.91 23.25
N PRO A 252 27.33 -12.21 22.17
CA PRO A 252 27.31 -10.75 22.12
C PRO A 252 25.89 -10.20 22.25
N HIS A 253 25.71 -9.18 23.09
CA HIS A 253 24.40 -8.77 23.60
C HIS A 253 23.43 -8.29 22.52
N ALA A 254 23.78 -7.24 21.77
CA ALA A 254 22.86 -6.61 20.81
C ALA A 254 22.56 -7.53 19.62
N GLU A 255 23.56 -8.28 19.18
CA GLU A 255 23.49 -9.30 18.13
C GLU A 255 22.55 -10.44 18.54
N THR A 256 22.63 -10.91 19.80
CA THR A 256 21.71 -11.94 20.32
C THR A 256 20.27 -11.45 20.31
N HIS A 257 20.02 -10.19 20.73
CA HIS A 257 18.69 -9.59 20.62
C HIS A 257 18.22 -9.53 19.16
N THR A 258 19.12 -9.16 18.25
CA THR A 258 18.81 -9.07 16.81
C THR A 258 18.35 -10.40 16.25
N VAL A 259 19.10 -11.48 16.48
CA VAL A 259 18.76 -12.82 16.00
C VAL A 259 17.46 -13.33 16.61
N VAL A 260 17.30 -13.22 17.94
CA VAL A 260 16.22 -13.90 18.67
C VAL A 260 14.84 -13.26 18.48
N LEU A 261 14.78 -11.94 18.20
CA LEU A 261 13.52 -11.19 18.21
C LEU A 261 12.43 -11.79 17.31
N ALA A 262 12.74 -12.01 16.04
CA ALA A 262 11.77 -12.53 15.07
C ALA A 262 11.22 -13.92 15.47
N HIS A 263 12.08 -14.77 16.04
CA HIS A 263 11.69 -16.11 16.48
C HIS A 263 10.83 -16.08 17.76
N ALA A 264 11.15 -15.20 18.71
CA ALA A 264 10.33 -15.00 19.90
C ALA A 264 8.95 -14.40 19.56
N MET A 265 8.88 -13.49 18.59
CA MET A 265 7.62 -13.00 18.05
C MET A 265 6.78 -14.13 17.45
N ALA A 266 7.38 -14.97 16.60
CA ALA A 266 6.70 -16.11 15.98
C ALA A 266 6.20 -17.12 17.02
N TYR A 267 6.97 -17.36 18.08
CA TYR A 267 6.56 -18.21 19.20
C TYR A 267 5.26 -17.72 19.84
N ASN A 268 5.18 -16.42 20.12
CA ASN A 268 4.04 -15.79 20.79
C ASN A 268 2.87 -15.47 19.84
N ALA A 269 3.08 -15.46 18.52
CA ALA A 269 2.11 -14.93 17.55
C ALA A 269 0.73 -15.56 17.61
N ARG A 270 0.63 -16.87 17.87
CA ARG A 270 -0.66 -17.58 18.02
C ARG A 270 -1.44 -17.18 19.27
N ALA A 271 -0.74 -16.79 20.34
CA ALA A 271 -1.36 -16.40 21.61
C ALA A 271 -1.80 -14.92 21.60
N VAL A 272 -1.17 -14.08 20.77
CA VAL A 272 -1.43 -12.64 20.69
C VAL A 272 -1.58 -12.12 19.25
N PRO A 273 -2.52 -12.67 18.44
CA PRO A 273 -2.64 -12.33 17.02
C PRO A 273 -2.93 -10.85 16.79
N GLU A 274 -3.77 -10.22 17.61
CA GLU A 274 -4.09 -8.78 17.49
C GLU A 274 -2.88 -7.87 17.80
N VAL A 275 -2.00 -8.29 18.72
CA VAL A 275 -0.76 -7.55 18.98
C VAL A 275 0.15 -7.65 17.77
N MET A 276 0.31 -8.85 17.19
CA MET A 276 1.15 -9.03 16.00
C MET A 276 0.62 -8.25 14.80
N ARG A 277 -0.70 -8.15 14.62
CA ARG A 277 -1.32 -7.30 13.59
C ARG A 277 -0.95 -5.83 13.78
N ARG A 278 -1.08 -5.30 15.00
CA ARG A 278 -0.69 -3.91 15.32
C ARG A 278 0.81 -3.65 15.11
N VAL A 279 1.67 -4.63 15.43
CA VAL A 279 3.11 -4.54 15.15
C VAL A 279 3.36 -4.56 13.64
N ALA A 280 2.68 -5.42 12.89
CA ALA A 280 2.80 -5.52 11.43
C ALA A 280 2.38 -4.20 10.75
N ASP A 281 1.26 -3.62 11.17
CA ASP A 281 0.80 -2.29 10.73
C ASP A 281 1.87 -1.22 11.02
N ALA A 282 2.42 -1.19 12.24
CA ALA A 282 3.43 -0.21 12.65
C ALA A 282 4.76 -0.36 11.88
N LEU A 283 5.12 -1.59 11.48
CA LEU A 283 6.27 -1.90 10.65
C LEU A 283 6.02 -1.62 9.15
N GLY A 284 4.76 -1.54 8.71
CA GLY A 284 4.39 -1.42 7.29
C GLY A 284 4.57 -2.73 6.51
N VAL A 285 4.36 -3.88 7.15
CA VAL A 285 4.58 -5.23 6.58
C VAL A 285 3.36 -6.13 6.82
N PRO A 286 3.15 -7.19 6.02
CA PRO A 286 1.98 -8.06 6.18
C PRO A 286 2.06 -9.03 7.36
N ASP A 287 3.26 -9.34 7.86
CA ASP A 287 3.48 -10.27 8.97
C ASP A 287 4.64 -9.78 9.85
N ALA A 288 4.38 -9.56 11.14
CA ALA A 288 5.35 -8.92 12.04
C ALA A 288 6.64 -9.74 12.25
N PRO A 289 6.61 -11.04 12.62
CA PRO A 289 7.82 -11.81 12.83
C PRO A 289 8.70 -11.86 11.58
N SER A 290 8.09 -12.12 10.43
CA SER A 290 8.85 -12.27 9.19
C SER A 290 9.29 -10.93 8.59
N GLY A 291 8.52 -9.85 8.79
CA GLY A 291 8.92 -8.50 8.43
C GLY A 291 10.10 -7.98 9.26
N VAL A 292 10.18 -8.29 10.56
CA VAL A 292 11.37 -7.99 11.37
C VAL A 292 12.58 -8.76 10.88
N TYR A 293 12.42 -10.05 10.57
CA TYR A 293 13.49 -10.87 9.99
C TYR A 293 13.99 -10.28 8.66
N ASP A 294 13.09 -9.93 7.74
CA ASP A 294 13.44 -9.36 6.43
C ASP A 294 14.11 -7.99 6.57
N LEU A 295 13.66 -7.17 7.52
CA LEU A 295 14.32 -5.91 7.86
C LEU A 295 15.77 -6.17 8.28
N ILE A 296 16.02 -7.10 9.20
CA ILE A 296 17.38 -7.45 9.65
C ILE A 296 18.25 -7.91 8.47
N VAL A 297 17.74 -8.80 7.61
CA VAL A 297 18.44 -9.27 6.42
C VAL A 297 18.79 -8.12 5.48
N SER A 298 17.82 -7.23 5.19
CA SER A 298 18.02 -6.09 4.29
C SER A 298 19.10 -5.11 4.76
N LEU A 299 19.35 -5.07 6.07
CA LEU A 299 20.33 -4.19 6.72
C LEU A 299 21.68 -4.88 6.97
N GLY A 300 21.84 -6.15 6.58
CA GLY A 300 23.05 -6.94 6.83
C GLY A 300 23.28 -7.27 8.31
N GLY A 301 22.22 -7.32 9.12
CA GLY A 301 22.30 -7.75 10.51
C GLY A 301 22.41 -9.27 10.66
N PRO A 302 22.88 -9.77 11.82
CA PRO A 302 23.00 -11.22 12.06
C PRO A 302 21.62 -11.87 12.16
N THR A 303 21.47 -13.04 11.54
CA THR A 303 20.22 -13.82 11.57
C THR A 303 20.38 -15.19 12.20
N SER A 304 21.61 -15.62 12.52
CA SER A 304 21.89 -16.96 13.06
C SER A 304 22.65 -16.92 14.38
N LEU A 305 22.24 -17.73 15.36
CA LEU A 305 23.01 -17.93 16.60
C LEU A 305 24.30 -18.72 16.36
N CYS A 306 24.36 -19.53 15.29
CA CYS A 306 25.57 -20.24 14.89
C CYS A 306 26.68 -19.25 14.48
N GLU A 307 26.32 -18.20 13.74
CA GLU A 307 27.23 -17.11 13.36
C GLU A 307 27.76 -16.33 14.58
N LEU A 308 27.01 -16.32 15.68
CA LEU A 308 27.41 -15.71 16.94
C LEU A 308 28.24 -16.64 17.85
N GLY A 309 28.48 -17.89 17.43
CA GLY A 309 29.32 -18.86 18.13
C GLY A 309 28.58 -19.82 19.06
N LEU A 310 27.25 -19.91 19.00
CA LEU A 310 26.50 -20.92 19.76
C LEU A 310 26.67 -22.30 19.12
N ALA A 311 27.14 -23.28 19.87
CA ALA A 311 27.26 -24.66 19.38
C ALA A 311 25.88 -25.34 19.30
N GLU A 312 25.67 -26.19 18.29
CA GLU A 312 24.42 -26.96 18.14
C GLU A 312 24.14 -27.86 19.36
N SER A 313 25.21 -28.43 19.95
CA SER A 313 25.12 -29.25 21.16
C SER A 313 24.61 -28.50 22.40
N ASP A 314 24.67 -27.17 22.40
CA ASP A 314 24.23 -26.33 23.52
C ASP A 314 22.73 -25.96 23.45
N LEU A 315 22.04 -26.23 22.34
CA LEU A 315 20.63 -25.83 22.15
C LEU A 315 19.69 -26.46 23.18
N ALA A 316 19.86 -27.75 23.46
CA ALA A 316 19.05 -28.45 24.46
C ALA A 316 19.23 -27.85 25.86
N ARG A 317 20.49 -27.59 26.25
CA ARG A 317 20.82 -26.95 27.53
C ARG A 317 20.26 -25.53 27.60
N ALA A 318 20.34 -24.76 26.52
CA ALA A 318 19.78 -23.41 26.47
C ALA A 318 18.25 -23.41 26.64
N ALA A 319 17.55 -24.35 26.01
CA ALA A 319 16.10 -24.52 26.15
C ALA A 319 15.71 -24.90 27.59
N GLU A 320 16.42 -25.84 28.21
CA GLU A 320 16.23 -26.23 29.61
C GLU A 320 16.43 -25.06 30.57
N LEU A 321 17.54 -24.32 30.42
CA LEU A 321 17.83 -23.15 31.26
C LEU A 321 16.77 -22.05 31.11
N ALA A 322 16.28 -21.83 29.89
CA ALA A 322 15.25 -20.83 29.62
C ALA A 322 13.86 -21.23 30.15
N ALA A 323 13.55 -22.53 30.21
CA ALA A 323 12.29 -23.06 30.74
C ALA A 323 12.32 -23.31 32.27
N ALA A 324 13.51 -23.37 32.89
CA ALA A 324 13.68 -23.81 34.27
C ALA A 324 12.94 -22.97 35.32
N LYS A 325 12.72 -21.68 35.06
CA LYS A 325 11.99 -20.77 35.95
C LYS A 325 10.77 -20.21 35.22
N PRO A 326 9.54 -20.49 35.67
CA PRO A 326 8.35 -19.89 35.09
C PRO A 326 8.37 -18.37 35.25
N TYR A 327 7.96 -17.66 34.20
CA TYR A 327 7.71 -16.22 34.23
C TYR A 327 6.52 -15.90 33.31
N PRO A 328 5.83 -14.77 33.52
CA PRO A 328 4.70 -14.38 32.67
C PRO A 328 5.09 -14.26 31.20
N ASN A 329 4.37 -14.96 30.32
CA ASN A 329 4.48 -14.87 28.88
C ASN A 329 3.12 -15.26 28.25
N PRO A 330 2.69 -14.67 27.11
CA PRO A 330 1.35 -14.94 26.56
C PRO A 330 1.12 -16.38 26.13
N ARG A 331 2.18 -17.05 25.64
CA ARG A 331 2.19 -18.49 25.36
C ARG A 331 2.93 -19.22 26.47
N GLU A 332 2.41 -20.36 26.90
CA GLU A 332 3.09 -21.24 27.86
C GLU A 332 4.50 -21.58 27.38
N LEU A 333 5.47 -21.50 28.29
CA LEU A 333 6.89 -21.72 28.01
C LEU A 333 7.26 -23.17 28.27
N THR A 334 7.40 -23.94 27.18
CA THR A 334 7.79 -25.35 27.21
C THR A 334 9.22 -25.53 26.70
N THR A 335 9.98 -26.47 27.28
CA THR A 335 11.32 -26.82 26.78
C THR A 335 11.30 -27.20 25.29
N GLU A 336 10.32 -27.97 24.84
CA GLU A 336 10.14 -28.36 23.43
C GLU A 336 9.98 -27.14 22.52
N GLY A 337 8.98 -26.28 22.81
CA GLY A 337 8.73 -25.09 22.00
C GLY A 337 9.88 -24.07 22.02
N ILE A 338 10.60 -23.91 23.13
CA ILE A 338 11.82 -23.07 23.16
C ILE A 338 12.94 -23.73 22.35
N GLY A 339 13.05 -25.06 22.37
CA GLY A 339 13.97 -25.81 21.53
C GLY A 339 13.72 -25.59 20.04
N GLU A 340 12.45 -25.62 19.60
CA GLU A 340 12.07 -25.30 18.21
C GLU A 340 12.43 -23.87 17.82
N LEU A 341 12.15 -22.89 18.69
CA LEU A 341 12.53 -21.50 18.51
C LEU A 341 14.05 -21.38 18.31
N LEU A 342 14.83 -21.96 19.23
CA LEU A 342 16.28 -21.93 19.21
C LEU A 342 16.87 -22.63 17.99
N ALA A 343 16.29 -23.75 17.55
CA ALA A 343 16.71 -24.43 16.32
C ALA A 343 16.44 -23.58 15.07
N GLY A 344 15.35 -22.81 15.05
CA GLY A 344 15.08 -21.82 14.01
C GLY A 344 16.11 -20.69 14.00
N ALA A 345 16.34 -20.11 15.18
CA ALA A 345 17.29 -19.00 15.39
C ALA A 345 18.75 -19.41 15.17
N TRP A 346 19.12 -20.65 15.47
CA TRP A 346 20.47 -21.18 15.22
C TRP A 346 20.76 -21.32 13.74
N GLN A 347 19.78 -21.75 12.93
CA GLN A 347 19.93 -21.88 11.48
C GLN A 347 19.74 -20.57 10.71
N GLY A 348 19.16 -19.54 11.35
CA GLY A 348 18.69 -18.36 10.64
C GLY A 348 17.55 -18.68 9.67
N ARG A 349 16.60 -19.52 10.09
CA ARG A 349 15.40 -19.79 9.28
C ARG A 349 14.41 -18.64 9.42
N ARG A 350 14.06 -17.97 8.31
CA ARG A 350 12.98 -16.97 8.27
C ARG A 350 11.72 -17.49 8.97
N PRO A 351 11.31 -16.94 10.13
CA PRO A 351 10.13 -17.39 10.83
C PRO A 351 8.86 -16.97 10.08
N GLN A 352 7.78 -17.74 10.22
CA GLN A 352 6.47 -17.40 9.67
C GLN A 352 5.48 -17.25 10.84
N GLY A 353 4.83 -16.09 10.97
CA GLY A 353 3.62 -15.97 11.78
C GLY A 353 2.43 -16.69 11.12
N PRO A 354 1.29 -16.86 11.83
CA PRO A 354 0.06 -17.26 11.16
C PRO A 354 -0.36 -16.15 10.19
N LEU A 355 -0.26 -16.40 8.88
CA LEU A 355 -0.69 -15.44 7.85
C LEU A 355 -2.15 -15.04 8.09
N SER A 356 -2.42 -13.73 8.16
CA SER A 356 -3.78 -13.21 8.05
C SER A 356 -4.39 -13.66 6.72
N THR A 357 -5.72 -13.71 6.65
CA THR A 357 -6.42 -14.02 5.39
C THR A 357 -5.99 -13.06 4.27
N GLU A 358 -5.78 -11.78 4.60
CA GLU A 358 -5.25 -10.75 3.70
C GLU A 358 -3.86 -11.11 3.16
N ALA A 359 -2.93 -11.55 4.02
CA ALA A 359 -1.60 -11.94 3.59
C ALA A 359 -1.61 -13.21 2.72
N LYS A 360 -2.52 -14.16 2.99
CA LYS A 360 -2.73 -15.33 2.14
C LYS A 360 -3.26 -14.93 0.76
N LEU A 361 -4.21 -14.00 0.72
CA LEU A 361 -4.82 -13.51 -0.53
C LEU A 361 -3.83 -12.69 -1.37
N ALA A 362 -3.02 -11.84 -0.74
CA ALA A 362 -1.95 -11.11 -1.41
C ALA A 362 -0.94 -12.07 -2.06
N ARG A 363 -0.54 -13.13 -1.34
CA ARG A 363 0.35 -14.16 -1.88
C ARG A 363 -0.27 -14.90 -3.06
N LEU A 364 -1.54 -15.31 -2.94
CA LEU A 364 -2.27 -15.96 -4.04
C LEU A 364 -2.31 -15.07 -5.28
N THR A 365 -2.54 -13.77 -5.10
CA THR A 365 -2.58 -12.80 -6.20
C THR A 365 -1.24 -12.74 -6.94
N GLU A 366 -0.12 -12.62 -6.21
CA GLU A 366 1.20 -12.59 -6.85
C GLU A 366 1.60 -13.93 -7.48
N GLU A 367 1.16 -15.05 -6.91
CA GLU A 367 1.35 -16.38 -7.52
C GLU A 367 0.64 -16.49 -8.88
N VAL A 368 -0.63 -16.07 -8.95
CA VAL A 368 -1.39 -16.09 -10.21
C VAL A 368 -0.82 -15.09 -11.21
N VAL A 369 -0.44 -13.88 -10.80
CA VAL A 369 0.21 -12.90 -11.68
C VAL A 369 1.54 -13.45 -12.23
N GLY A 370 2.35 -14.08 -11.37
CA GLY A 370 3.61 -14.71 -11.75
C GLY A 370 3.44 -15.79 -12.82
N SER A 371 2.29 -16.48 -12.84
CA SER A 371 2.01 -17.52 -13.84
C SER A 371 1.97 -17.01 -15.29
N PHE A 372 1.74 -15.70 -15.50
CA PHE A 372 1.73 -15.07 -16.83
C PHE A 372 3.11 -14.55 -17.29
N ALA A 373 4.16 -14.66 -16.47
CA ALA A 373 5.46 -14.05 -16.74
C ALA A 373 6.09 -14.49 -18.09
N GLN A 374 5.80 -15.72 -18.51
CA GLN A 374 6.33 -16.35 -19.73
C GLN A 374 5.42 -16.16 -20.96
N ALA A 375 4.39 -15.33 -20.90
CA ALA A 375 3.55 -15.05 -22.06
C ALA A 375 4.38 -14.43 -23.21
N PRO A 376 4.34 -14.96 -24.45
CA PRO A 376 5.17 -14.49 -25.56
C PRO A 376 4.89 -13.04 -25.97
N ASP A 377 3.63 -12.61 -25.89
CA ASP A 377 3.21 -11.25 -26.19
C ASP A 377 3.30 -10.37 -24.92
N PRO A 378 4.16 -9.33 -24.91
CA PRO A 378 4.31 -8.43 -23.77
C PRO A 378 3.01 -7.69 -23.40
N ARG A 379 2.14 -7.39 -24.38
CA ARG A 379 0.87 -6.71 -24.15
C ARG A 379 -0.12 -7.66 -23.48
N VAL A 380 -0.21 -8.90 -23.94
CA VAL A 380 -1.05 -9.94 -23.29
C VAL A 380 -0.59 -10.15 -21.85
N ARG A 381 0.72 -10.26 -21.61
CA ARG A 381 1.27 -10.38 -20.24
C ARG A 381 0.80 -9.25 -19.34
N THR A 382 0.90 -8.01 -19.82
CA THR A 382 0.51 -6.82 -19.07
C THR A 382 -0.99 -6.83 -18.77
N LEU A 383 -1.81 -7.06 -19.78
CA LEU A 383 -3.28 -7.10 -19.65
C LEU A 383 -3.74 -8.19 -18.67
N MET A 384 -3.17 -9.39 -18.73
CA MET A 384 -3.54 -10.49 -17.84
C MET A 384 -3.10 -10.23 -16.40
N ALA A 385 -1.88 -9.73 -16.19
CA ALA A 385 -1.38 -9.39 -14.87
C ALA A 385 -2.25 -8.31 -14.20
N ASP A 386 -2.58 -7.25 -14.94
CA ASP A 386 -3.40 -6.15 -14.42
C ASP A 386 -4.84 -6.61 -14.17
N LEU A 387 -5.44 -7.39 -15.08
CA LEU A 387 -6.79 -7.92 -14.91
C LEU A 387 -6.90 -8.77 -13.63
N VAL A 388 -5.97 -9.68 -13.39
CA VAL A 388 -5.96 -10.53 -12.18
C VAL A 388 -5.89 -9.70 -10.91
N ARG A 389 -5.02 -8.67 -10.88
CA ARG A 389 -4.92 -7.79 -9.71
C ARG A 389 -6.24 -7.08 -9.43
N HIS A 390 -6.90 -6.54 -10.45
CA HIS A 390 -8.18 -5.85 -10.27
C HIS A 390 -9.30 -6.82 -9.85
N LEU A 391 -9.36 -8.03 -10.43
CA LEU A 391 -10.33 -9.05 -10.05
C LEU A 391 -10.15 -9.51 -8.60
N HIS A 392 -8.93 -9.84 -8.18
CA HIS A 392 -8.65 -10.25 -6.82
C HIS A 392 -8.90 -9.12 -5.82
N ALA A 393 -8.57 -7.87 -6.17
CA ALA A 393 -8.87 -6.72 -5.34
C ALA A 393 -10.39 -6.51 -5.17
N PHE A 394 -11.18 -6.68 -6.24
CA PHE A 394 -12.65 -6.60 -6.16
C PHE A 394 -13.23 -7.68 -5.24
N VAL A 395 -12.77 -8.93 -5.39
CA VAL A 395 -13.19 -10.05 -4.52
C VAL A 395 -12.85 -9.77 -3.06
N ALA A 396 -11.63 -9.30 -2.79
CA ALA A 396 -11.15 -8.98 -1.45
C ALA A 396 -11.96 -7.85 -0.79
N ALA A 397 -12.15 -6.75 -1.52
CA ALA A 397 -12.78 -5.54 -0.99
C ALA A 397 -14.25 -5.72 -0.65
N ASN A 398 -14.92 -6.69 -1.29
CA ASN A 398 -16.35 -6.96 -1.08
C ASN A 398 -16.60 -8.24 -0.28
N ASP A 399 -15.56 -8.94 0.19
CA ASP A 399 -15.66 -10.23 0.88
C ASP A 399 -16.58 -11.22 0.15
N VAL A 400 -16.40 -11.32 -1.18
CA VAL A 400 -17.32 -12.06 -2.06
C VAL A 400 -17.47 -13.50 -1.58
N THR A 401 -18.71 -13.89 -1.32
CA THR A 401 -19.03 -15.22 -0.82
C THR A 401 -19.06 -16.26 -1.94
N ASP A 402 -18.96 -17.54 -1.55
CA ASP A 402 -19.08 -18.67 -2.50
C ASP A 402 -20.43 -18.65 -3.26
N ALA A 403 -21.53 -18.27 -2.57
CA ALA A 403 -22.85 -18.18 -3.19
C ALA A 403 -22.94 -17.07 -4.23
N GLU A 404 -22.38 -15.88 -3.94
CA GLU A 404 -22.32 -14.77 -4.88
C GLU A 404 -21.42 -15.09 -6.08
N TRP A 405 -20.29 -15.75 -5.84
CA TRP A 405 -19.41 -16.21 -6.90
C TRP A 405 -20.10 -17.23 -7.82
N GLN A 406 -20.81 -18.21 -7.25
CA GLN A 406 -21.55 -19.20 -8.02
C GLN A 406 -22.68 -18.56 -8.86
N TYR A 407 -23.35 -17.53 -8.32
CA TYR A 407 -24.34 -16.73 -9.05
C TYR A 407 -23.69 -15.97 -10.22
N ALA A 408 -22.54 -15.33 -10.00
CA ALA A 408 -21.82 -14.62 -11.06
C ALA A 408 -21.38 -15.56 -12.19
N ILE A 409 -20.90 -16.77 -11.85
CA ILE A 409 -20.56 -17.79 -12.85
C ILE A 409 -21.78 -18.25 -13.64
N ASP A 410 -22.93 -18.49 -12.99
CA ASP A 410 -24.18 -18.82 -13.68
C ASP A 410 -24.62 -17.69 -14.62
N PHE A 411 -24.57 -16.43 -14.18
CA PHE A 411 -24.88 -15.26 -14.98
C PHE A 411 -24.03 -15.19 -16.26
N LEU A 412 -22.70 -15.34 -16.13
CA LEU A 412 -21.78 -15.33 -17.28
C LEU A 412 -22.02 -16.53 -18.21
N THR A 413 -22.36 -17.69 -17.62
CA THR A 413 -22.68 -18.91 -18.38
C THR A 413 -23.94 -18.70 -19.24
N ARG A 414 -25.03 -18.18 -18.65
CA ARG A 414 -26.27 -17.88 -19.37
C ARG A 414 -26.06 -16.79 -20.43
N THR A 415 -25.20 -15.80 -20.15
CA THR A 415 -24.81 -14.76 -21.11
C THR A 415 -24.16 -15.39 -22.34
N GLY A 416 -23.25 -16.34 -22.15
CA GLY A 416 -22.64 -17.07 -23.26
C GLY A 416 -23.63 -17.97 -24.02
N GLN A 417 -24.52 -18.66 -23.32
CA GLN A 417 -25.47 -19.60 -23.93
C GLN A 417 -26.52 -18.96 -24.83
N ILE A 418 -26.89 -17.70 -24.57
CA ILE A 418 -27.87 -16.96 -25.39
C ILE A 418 -27.23 -16.26 -26.61
N CYS A 419 -25.88 -16.25 -26.70
CA CYS A 419 -25.19 -15.74 -27.88
C CYS A 419 -25.39 -16.68 -29.09
N GLY A 420 -25.49 -16.10 -30.28
CA GLY A 420 -25.65 -16.79 -31.56
C GLY A 420 -25.27 -15.90 -32.76
N PRO A 421 -25.54 -16.33 -34.01
CA PRO A 421 -25.19 -15.57 -35.21
C PRO A 421 -25.83 -14.18 -35.29
N THR A 422 -27.00 -14.00 -34.69
CA THR A 422 -27.79 -12.76 -34.71
C THR A 422 -27.92 -12.09 -33.34
N ARG A 423 -27.30 -12.63 -32.29
CA ARG A 423 -27.33 -12.09 -30.92
C ARG A 423 -25.98 -12.24 -30.25
N GLN A 424 -25.40 -11.14 -29.76
CA GLN A 424 -24.14 -11.13 -29.02
C GLN A 424 -24.34 -10.52 -27.63
N GLU A 425 -24.82 -11.33 -26.69
CA GLU A 425 -25.13 -10.89 -25.32
C GLU A 425 -23.87 -10.44 -24.56
N PHE A 426 -22.68 -10.99 -24.86
CA PHE A 426 -21.44 -10.49 -24.27
C PHE A 426 -21.09 -9.07 -24.72
N VAL A 427 -21.39 -8.71 -25.97
CA VAL A 427 -21.25 -7.32 -26.45
C VAL A 427 -22.26 -6.44 -25.72
N LEU A 428 -23.49 -6.91 -25.54
CA LEU A 428 -24.51 -6.18 -24.78
C LEU A 428 -24.11 -5.98 -23.31
N LEU A 429 -23.50 -6.98 -22.68
CA LEU A 429 -22.95 -6.88 -21.33
C LEU A 429 -21.82 -5.83 -21.27
N SER A 430 -20.92 -5.83 -22.26
CA SER A 430 -19.86 -4.83 -22.39
C SER A 430 -20.42 -3.41 -22.55
N ASP A 431 -21.44 -3.25 -23.40
CA ASP A 431 -22.11 -1.98 -23.69
C ASP A 431 -22.80 -1.42 -22.44
N THR A 432 -23.56 -2.26 -21.74
CA THR A 432 -24.32 -1.84 -20.54
C THR A 432 -23.46 -1.65 -19.30
N LEU A 433 -22.26 -2.23 -19.24
CA LEU A 433 -21.24 -1.91 -18.24
C LEU A 433 -20.34 -0.72 -18.64
N GLY A 434 -20.51 -0.16 -19.84
CA GLY A 434 -19.76 0.99 -20.34
C GLY A 434 -18.35 0.68 -20.83
N VAL A 435 -17.96 -0.60 -20.91
CA VAL A 435 -16.63 -1.00 -21.38
C VAL A 435 -16.44 -0.65 -22.85
N SER A 436 -17.45 -0.89 -23.68
CA SER A 436 -17.41 -0.55 -25.11
C SER A 436 -17.22 0.95 -25.33
N SER A 437 -17.96 1.78 -24.58
CA SER A 437 -17.83 3.25 -24.65
C SER A 437 -16.47 3.72 -24.14
N ALA A 438 -15.89 3.09 -23.11
CA ALA A 438 -14.55 3.42 -22.64
C ALA A 438 -13.47 3.09 -23.69
N VAL A 439 -13.58 1.93 -24.35
CA VAL A 439 -12.69 1.54 -25.46
C VAL A 439 -12.83 2.49 -26.65
N ASP A 440 -14.06 2.86 -26.97
CA ASP A 440 -14.37 3.79 -28.05
C ASP A 440 -13.84 5.21 -27.75
N LEU A 441 -13.98 5.71 -26.52
CA LEU A 441 -13.43 6.99 -26.08
C LEU A 441 -11.89 7.01 -26.20
N LEU A 442 -11.21 5.96 -25.75
CA LEU A 442 -9.74 5.82 -25.90
C LEU A 442 -9.30 5.67 -27.36
N THR A 443 -10.17 5.15 -28.20
CA THR A 443 -9.91 5.05 -29.65
C THR A 443 -10.02 6.43 -30.30
N ASN A 444 -11.07 7.18 -29.96
CA ASN A 444 -11.31 8.54 -30.46
C ASN A 444 -10.29 9.55 -29.96
N SER A 445 -9.78 9.41 -28.73
CA SER A 445 -8.76 10.33 -28.18
C SER A 445 -7.45 10.34 -28.99
N ARG A 446 -7.25 9.37 -29.90
CA ARG A 446 -6.10 9.29 -30.80
C ARG A 446 -6.29 10.09 -32.09
N THR A 447 -7.50 10.51 -32.41
CA THR A 447 -7.88 11.28 -33.61
C THR A 447 -8.91 12.36 -33.25
N PRO A 448 -8.55 13.35 -32.41
CA PRO A 448 -9.49 14.31 -31.84
C PRO A 448 -10.15 15.24 -32.89
N ASP A 449 -9.51 15.43 -34.04
CA ASP A 449 -10.00 16.33 -35.10
C ASP A 449 -10.95 15.63 -36.10
N THR A 450 -11.36 14.39 -35.81
CA THR A 450 -12.22 13.55 -36.68
C THR A 450 -13.58 13.31 -36.03
N THR A 451 -14.59 12.90 -36.80
CA THR A 451 -15.91 12.62 -36.23
C THR A 451 -15.80 11.45 -35.23
N PRO A 452 -16.35 11.59 -34.01
CA PRO A 452 -16.28 10.52 -33.03
C PRO A 452 -16.93 9.22 -33.55
N SER A 453 -16.24 8.09 -33.35
CA SER A 453 -16.84 6.77 -33.58
C SER A 453 -17.92 6.44 -32.56
N ALA A 454 -18.70 5.40 -32.82
CA ALA A 454 -19.65 4.83 -31.88
C ALA A 454 -19.66 3.31 -31.99
N VAL A 455 -20.27 2.64 -31.01
CA VAL A 455 -20.54 1.20 -31.07
C VAL A 455 -21.43 0.87 -32.27
N LEU A 456 -21.14 -0.24 -32.96
CA LEU A 456 -21.88 -0.68 -34.16
C LEU A 456 -23.37 -0.95 -33.88
N GLY A 457 -23.70 -1.32 -32.65
CA GLY A 457 -25.05 -1.72 -32.28
C GLY A 457 -25.42 -3.12 -32.81
N PRO A 458 -26.42 -3.76 -32.19
CA PRO A 458 -26.72 -5.18 -32.43
C PRO A 458 -27.51 -5.45 -33.74
N PHE A 459 -27.99 -4.41 -34.43
CA PHE A 459 -28.95 -4.55 -35.55
C PHE A 459 -28.37 -4.21 -36.94
N TYR A 460 -27.05 -3.99 -37.03
CA TYR A 460 -26.38 -3.89 -38.31
C TYR A 460 -26.40 -5.24 -39.05
N VAL A 461 -26.67 -5.22 -40.36
CA VAL A 461 -26.61 -6.39 -41.24
C VAL A 461 -25.67 -6.08 -42.39
N GLU A 462 -24.75 -7.00 -42.66
CA GLU A 462 -23.75 -6.83 -43.71
C GLU A 462 -24.40 -6.82 -45.11
N GLY A 463 -23.96 -5.88 -45.95
CA GLY A 463 -24.40 -5.75 -47.34
C GLY A 463 -25.82 -5.21 -47.51
N PRO A 464 -26.16 -4.03 -46.92
CA PRO A 464 -27.45 -3.40 -47.17
C PRO A 464 -27.62 -3.06 -48.67
N PRO A 465 -28.87 -2.88 -49.16
CA PRO A 465 -29.14 -2.68 -50.58
C PRO A 465 -28.45 -1.43 -51.13
N GLU A 466 -27.75 -1.56 -52.26
CA GLU A 466 -27.17 -0.40 -52.95
C GLU A 466 -28.28 0.52 -53.48
N THR A 467 -28.21 1.79 -53.11
CA THR A 467 -29.25 2.78 -53.35
C THR A 467 -28.64 4.06 -53.93
N ALA A 468 -29.30 4.65 -54.94
CA ALA A 468 -28.85 5.89 -55.54
C ALA A 468 -29.09 7.09 -54.60
N SER A 469 -28.21 8.09 -54.64
CA SER A 469 -28.39 9.34 -53.89
C SER A 469 -29.71 10.02 -54.26
N GLY A 470 -30.45 10.51 -53.26
CA GLY A 470 -31.77 11.12 -53.37
C GLY A 470 -32.94 10.13 -53.24
N SER A 471 -32.68 8.82 -53.22
CA SER A 471 -33.73 7.80 -53.05
C SER A 471 -34.34 7.82 -51.66
N ASP A 472 -35.50 7.18 -51.52
CA ASP A 472 -36.19 6.98 -50.25
C ASP A 472 -35.93 5.57 -49.71
N ILE A 473 -35.31 5.49 -48.53
CA ILE A 473 -34.96 4.24 -47.86
C ILE A 473 -36.03 3.79 -46.86
N SER A 474 -37.09 4.59 -46.63
CA SER A 474 -38.14 4.28 -45.65
C SER A 474 -39.01 3.09 -46.05
N GLY A 475 -39.04 2.73 -47.33
CA GLY A 475 -39.92 1.69 -47.85
C GLY A 475 -41.40 2.02 -47.71
N GLY A 476 -41.77 3.29 -47.49
CA GLY A 476 -43.15 3.72 -47.29
C GLY A 476 -43.68 3.51 -45.87
N LEU A 477 -42.81 3.23 -44.89
CA LEU A 477 -43.19 3.16 -43.49
C LEU A 477 -43.75 4.49 -42.97
N HIS A 478 -44.68 4.39 -42.01
CA HIS A 478 -45.21 5.56 -41.32
C HIS A 478 -44.13 6.23 -40.47
N GLY A 479 -44.10 7.56 -40.49
CA GLY A 479 -43.17 8.38 -39.73
C GLY A 479 -43.08 9.80 -40.28
N THR A 480 -42.45 10.69 -39.51
CA THR A 480 -42.15 12.05 -40.00
C THR A 480 -41.05 11.97 -41.06
N PRO A 481 -41.29 12.38 -42.33
CA PRO A 481 -40.28 12.30 -43.38
C PRO A 481 -39.01 13.07 -43.03
N LEU A 482 -37.85 12.47 -43.31
CA LEU A 482 -36.53 13.02 -43.01
C LEU A 482 -35.69 13.10 -44.29
N TRP A 483 -35.32 14.32 -44.68
CA TRP A 483 -34.29 14.55 -45.70
C TRP A 483 -32.91 14.58 -45.05
N VAL A 484 -32.05 13.65 -45.45
CA VAL A 484 -30.67 13.57 -44.98
C VAL A 484 -29.74 14.14 -46.06
N ASP A 485 -28.91 15.09 -45.66
CA ASP A 485 -27.96 15.79 -46.51
C ASP A 485 -26.60 15.85 -45.81
N VAL A 486 -25.77 14.84 -46.03
CA VAL A 486 -24.50 14.69 -45.31
C VAL A 486 -23.32 14.81 -46.27
N ARG A 487 -22.21 15.32 -45.74
CA ARG A 487 -20.94 15.44 -46.45
C ARG A 487 -19.87 14.64 -45.74
N VAL A 488 -19.00 14.00 -46.51
CA VAL A 488 -17.85 13.23 -46.03
C VAL A 488 -16.57 13.92 -46.49
N THR A 489 -15.72 14.27 -45.54
CA THR A 489 -14.41 14.88 -45.78
C THR A 489 -13.30 14.12 -45.07
N ASP A 490 -12.06 14.37 -45.46
CA ASP A 490 -10.90 13.95 -44.67
C ASP A 490 -10.64 14.91 -43.50
N SER A 491 -9.50 14.73 -42.80
CA SER A 491 -9.08 15.59 -41.70
C SER A 491 -8.73 17.03 -42.13
N ASP A 492 -8.33 17.23 -43.40
CA ASP A 492 -7.98 18.54 -43.94
C ASP A 492 -9.22 19.29 -44.48
N GLY A 493 -10.37 18.62 -44.53
CA GLY A 493 -11.64 19.16 -44.99
C GLY A 493 -11.90 18.96 -46.48
N GLU A 494 -11.05 18.19 -47.16
CA GLU A 494 -11.22 17.87 -48.57
C GLU A 494 -12.31 16.80 -48.76
N PRO A 495 -13.16 16.91 -49.79
CA PRO A 495 -14.18 15.91 -50.09
C PRO A 495 -13.63 14.50 -50.30
N VAL A 496 -14.20 13.51 -49.62
CA VAL A 496 -13.93 12.10 -49.90
C VAL A 496 -14.94 11.58 -50.91
N LYS A 497 -14.52 11.45 -52.17
CA LYS A 497 -15.32 10.89 -53.27
C LYS A 497 -15.40 9.36 -53.18
N ASP A 498 -16.53 8.80 -53.63
CA ASP A 498 -16.76 7.35 -53.76
C ASP A 498 -16.67 6.57 -52.43
N ALA A 499 -16.78 7.26 -51.29
CA ALA A 499 -16.89 6.63 -49.98
C ALA A 499 -18.18 5.82 -49.92
N VAL A 500 -18.08 4.57 -49.47
CA VAL A 500 -19.23 3.70 -49.20
C VAL A 500 -19.85 4.13 -47.88
N VAL A 501 -21.15 4.42 -47.89
CA VAL A 501 -21.89 4.86 -46.71
C VAL A 501 -23.06 3.92 -46.47
N ASP A 502 -22.93 3.08 -45.46
CA ASP A 502 -24.03 2.25 -44.97
C ASP A 502 -24.79 3.03 -43.90
N VAL A 503 -26.12 3.07 -44.04
CA VAL A 503 -27.03 3.73 -43.10
C VAL A 503 -28.05 2.74 -42.58
N TRP A 504 -28.42 2.86 -41.30
CA TRP A 504 -29.51 2.07 -40.70
C TRP A 504 -30.12 2.78 -39.49
N GLN A 505 -31.40 2.55 -39.22
CA GLN A 505 -32.12 3.12 -38.06
C GLN A 505 -33.33 2.28 -37.67
N SER A 506 -33.92 2.59 -36.50
CA SER A 506 -35.25 2.14 -36.10
C SER A 506 -36.36 2.93 -36.83
N ASN A 507 -37.56 2.34 -36.87
CA ASN A 507 -38.79 3.00 -37.28
C ASN A 507 -39.37 3.89 -36.15
N GLU A 508 -40.53 4.51 -36.39
CA GLU A 508 -41.20 5.40 -35.42
C GLU A 508 -41.62 4.66 -34.12
N ASP A 509 -41.90 3.36 -34.22
CA ASP A 509 -42.25 2.49 -33.09
C ASP A 509 -41.03 1.91 -32.35
N GLY A 510 -39.81 2.22 -32.79
CA GLY A 510 -38.57 1.75 -32.15
C GLY A 510 -38.14 0.33 -32.56
N PHE A 511 -38.52 -0.15 -33.74
CA PHE A 511 -38.11 -1.45 -34.29
C PHE A 511 -37.21 -1.29 -35.51
N TYR A 512 -36.17 -2.11 -35.60
CA TYR A 512 -35.42 -2.31 -36.84
C TYR A 512 -36.15 -3.32 -37.73
N ASP A 513 -35.97 -3.22 -39.04
CA ASP A 513 -36.58 -4.12 -40.04
C ASP A 513 -36.31 -5.62 -39.76
N VAL A 514 -35.12 -5.98 -39.25
CA VAL A 514 -34.78 -7.36 -38.85
C VAL A 514 -35.64 -7.90 -37.70
N GLN A 515 -36.34 -7.03 -36.97
CA GLN A 515 -37.27 -7.39 -35.91
C GLN A 515 -38.71 -7.49 -36.40
N LEU A 516 -38.96 -7.18 -37.68
CA LEU A 516 -40.29 -7.15 -38.30
C LEU A 516 -40.39 -8.24 -39.38
N PRO A 517 -40.73 -9.49 -39.01
CA PRO A 517 -40.68 -10.64 -39.93
C PRO A 517 -41.69 -10.57 -41.08
N ASP A 518 -42.76 -9.78 -40.94
CA ASP A 518 -43.83 -9.63 -41.93
C ASP A 518 -43.57 -8.48 -42.94
N LEU A 519 -42.43 -7.80 -42.83
CA LEU A 519 -42.08 -6.66 -43.67
C LEU A 519 -41.39 -7.14 -44.97
N GLU A 520 -41.87 -6.66 -46.13
CA GLU A 520 -41.27 -7.00 -47.42
C GLU A 520 -39.98 -6.20 -47.66
N GLY A 521 -38.84 -6.89 -47.59
CA GLY A 521 -37.53 -6.36 -47.99
C GLY A 521 -36.84 -5.49 -46.94
N PRO A 522 -35.55 -5.17 -47.15
CA PRO A 522 -34.81 -4.28 -46.27
C PRO A 522 -35.37 -2.86 -46.36
N VAL A 523 -35.74 -2.29 -45.21
CA VAL A 523 -36.18 -0.88 -45.11
C VAL A 523 -35.41 -0.17 -44.02
N LEU A 524 -35.35 1.16 -44.11
CA LEU A 524 -34.58 2.02 -43.21
C LEU A 524 -33.10 1.65 -43.14
N ARG A 525 -32.59 0.94 -44.15
CA ARG A 525 -31.19 0.62 -44.35
C ARG A 525 -30.81 0.71 -45.82
N ALA A 526 -29.62 1.22 -46.11
CA ALA A 526 -29.12 1.34 -47.48
C ALA A 526 -27.61 1.46 -47.52
N ARG A 527 -27.03 1.12 -48.68
CA ARG A 527 -25.65 1.44 -49.05
C ARG A 527 -25.65 2.52 -50.11
N LEU A 528 -25.06 3.67 -49.82
CA LEU A 528 -24.90 4.79 -50.74
C LEU A 528 -23.42 5.04 -51.04
N ARG A 529 -23.15 5.92 -52.02
CA ARG A 529 -21.81 6.39 -52.35
C ARG A 529 -21.76 7.92 -52.37
N SER A 530 -20.71 8.48 -51.80
CA SER A 530 -20.48 9.93 -51.85
C SER A 530 -20.12 10.40 -53.26
N ASP A 531 -20.65 11.55 -53.65
CA ASP A 531 -20.37 12.16 -54.96
C ASP A 531 -19.00 12.86 -55.00
N GLY A 532 -18.71 13.57 -56.10
CA GLY A 532 -17.46 14.33 -56.28
C GLY A 532 -17.25 15.50 -55.30
N GLN A 533 -18.27 15.87 -54.51
CA GLN A 533 -18.19 16.86 -53.43
C GLN A 533 -18.28 16.20 -52.04
N GLY A 534 -18.20 14.86 -52.00
CA GLY A 534 -18.28 14.07 -50.78
C GLY A 534 -19.71 13.96 -50.25
N ARG A 535 -20.73 14.32 -51.04
CA ARG A 535 -22.10 14.45 -50.56
C ARG A 535 -22.90 13.16 -50.75
N VAL A 536 -23.73 12.84 -49.77
CA VAL A 536 -24.72 11.75 -49.80
C VAL A 536 -26.06 12.32 -49.38
N THR A 537 -27.09 12.07 -50.18
CA THR A 537 -28.46 12.45 -49.87
C THR A 537 -29.41 11.29 -49.96
N PHE A 538 -30.44 11.26 -49.12
CA PHE A 538 -31.53 10.30 -49.18
C PHE A 538 -32.70 10.74 -48.30
N TRP A 539 -33.84 10.09 -48.50
CA TRP A 539 -35.00 10.21 -47.62
C TRP A 539 -35.12 9.02 -46.69
N SER A 540 -35.54 9.29 -45.46
CA SER A 540 -35.88 8.32 -44.44
C SER A 540 -37.07 8.86 -43.64
N ILE A 541 -37.28 8.35 -42.43
CA ILE A 541 -38.16 8.92 -41.41
C ILE A 541 -37.34 9.32 -40.18
N LEU A 542 -37.86 10.25 -39.37
CA LEU A 542 -37.22 10.64 -38.11
C LEU A 542 -37.10 9.41 -37.19
N PRO A 543 -35.88 9.06 -36.71
CA PRO A 543 -35.71 7.88 -35.86
C PRO A 543 -36.35 8.08 -34.50
N SER A 544 -36.81 6.98 -33.90
CA SER A 544 -37.37 6.94 -32.54
C SER A 544 -36.42 6.23 -31.58
N HIS A 545 -36.66 6.40 -30.28
CA HIS A 545 -35.95 5.65 -29.24
C HIS A 545 -36.33 4.17 -29.32
N TYR A 546 -35.42 3.28 -28.98
CA TYR A 546 -35.68 1.83 -29.02
C TYR A 546 -35.03 1.11 -27.84
N PRO A 547 -35.60 0.00 -27.37
CA PRO A 547 -34.98 -0.82 -26.34
C PRO A 547 -33.92 -1.75 -26.95
N ILE A 548 -32.81 -1.95 -26.23
CA ILE A 548 -31.95 -3.11 -26.46
C ILE A 548 -32.68 -4.41 -26.05
N PRO A 549 -32.27 -5.60 -26.54
CA PRO A 549 -32.80 -6.87 -26.03
C PRO A 549 -32.65 -6.96 -24.50
N ALA A 550 -33.77 -7.15 -23.80
CA ALA A 550 -33.81 -7.19 -22.32
C ALA A 550 -34.40 -8.50 -21.77
N ASP A 551 -34.62 -9.49 -22.63
CA ASP A 551 -35.12 -10.84 -22.31
C ASP A 551 -34.02 -11.79 -21.79
N GLY A 552 -32.76 -11.35 -21.78
CA GLY A 552 -31.59 -12.12 -21.38
C GLY A 552 -31.02 -11.74 -20.00
N PRO A 553 -29.88 -12.34 -19.62
CA PRO A 553 -29.18 -12.01 -18.37
C PRO A 553 -28.86 -10.52 -18.23
N VAL A 554 -28.48 -9.83 -19.32
CA VAL A 554 -28.17 -8.39 -19.26
C VAL A 554 -29.41 -7.57 -18.90
N GLY A 555 -30.58 -7.93 -19.43
CA GLY A 555 -31.84 -7.30 -19.03
C GLY A 555 -32.15 -7.50 -17.55
N GLN A 556 -31.97 -8.72 -17.03
CA GLN A 556 -32.12 -9.01 -15.59
C GLN A 556 -31.15 -8.19 -14.73
N MET A 557 -29.92 -7.97 -15.21
CA MET A 557 -28.94 -7.12 -14.54
C MET A 557 -29.42 -5.66 -14.49
N LEU A 558 -29.93 -5.12 -15.60
CA LEU A 558 -30.47 -3.76 -15.64
C LEU A 558 -31.65 -3.59 -14.70
N ASP A 559 -32.59 -4.54 -14.69
CA ASP A 559 -33.74 -4.55 -13.77
C ASP A 559 -33.29 -4.57 -12.31
N ALA A 560 -32.30 -5.40 -11.98
CA ALA A 560 -31.77 -5.52 -10.62
C ALA A 560 -31.16 -4.21 -10.08
N VAL A 561 -30.70 -3.32 -10.95
CA VAL A 561 -30.16 -2.01 -10.60
C VAL A 561 -31.08 -0.83 -10.97
N GLY A 562 -32.32 -1.11 -11.38
CA GLY A 562 -33.32 -0.10 -11.72
C GLY A 562 -33.01 0.73 -12.97
N ARG A 563 -32.31 0.17 -13.96
CA ARG A 563 -31.96 0.83 -15.23
C ARG A 563 -32.89 0.40 -16.36
N HIS A 564 -33.25 1.34 -17.24
CA HIS A 564 -34.08 1.06 -18.42
C HIS A 564 -33.25 0.55 -19.61
N PRO A 565 -33.83 -0.22 -20.56
CA PRO A 565 -33.12 -0.73 -21.73
C PRO A 565 -33.12 0.22 -22.94
N TYR A 566 -33.65 1.44 -22.82
CA TYR A 566 -33.79 2.34 -23.96
C TYR A 566 -32.49 3.01 -24.39
N ARG A 567 -32.33 3.09 -25.72
CA ARG A 567 -31.36 3.94 -26.42
C ARG A 567 -32.05 5.20 -26.93
N ALA A 568 -31.31 6.32 -26.91
CA ALA A 568 -31.81 7.60 -27.44
C ALA A 568 -32.10 7.52 -28.95
N PRO A 569 -32.98 8.34 -29.53
CA PRO A 569 -33.24 8.34 -30.98
C PRO A 569 -32.00 8.72 -31.79
N HIS A 570 -31.59 7.88 -32.76
CA HIS A 570 -30.43 8.15 -33.62
C HIS A 570 -30.51 7.48 -35.00
N LEU A 571 -29.71 8.01 -35.92
CA LEU A 571 -29.45 7.43 -37.23
C LEU A 571 -27.99 6.95 -37.28
N HIS A 572 -27.76 5.70 -37.67
CA HIS A 572 -26.42 5.15 -37.78
C HIS A 572 -25.79 5.37 -39.15
N PHE A 573 -24.46 5.47 -39.13
CA PHE A 573 -23.62 5.56 -40.32
C PHE A 573 -22.39 4.67 -40.18
N MET A 574 -22.01 4.00 -41.26
CA MET A 574 -20.72 3.37 -41.41
C MET A 574 -20.08 3.80 -42.72
N PHE A 575 -18.86 4.31 -42.64
CA PHE A 575 -18.09 4.82 -43.77
C PHE A 575 -16.91 3.91 -44.07
N ASP A 576 -16.76 3.52 -45.33
CA ASP A 576 -15.59 2.84 -45.86
C ASP A 576 -15.06 3.60 -47.07
N ALA A 577 -13.80 4.03 -46.99
CA ALA A 577 -13.14 4.76 -48.06
C ALA A 577 -11.66 4.35 -48.13
N PRO A 578 -11.09 4.10 -49.33
CA PRO A 578 -9.67 3.81 -49.48
C PRO A 578 -8.79 4.88 -48.81
N GLY A 579 -7.74 4.45 -48.11
CA GLY A 579 -6.80 5.34 -47.42
C GLY A 579 -7.31 5.92 -46.10
N HIS A 580 -8.54 5.59 -45.68
CA HIS A 580 -9.15 6.08 -44.45
C HIS A 580 -9.47 4.92 -43.52
N ARG A 581 -9.46 5.19 -42.21
CA ARG A 581 -9.97 4.24 -41.22
C ARG A 581 -11.49 4.16 -41.37
N ARG A 582 -12.04 2.95 -41.39
CA ARG A 582 -13.48 2.72 -41.33
C ARG A 582 -14.06 3.43 -40.10
N LEU A 583 -15.07 4.27 -40.30
CA LEU A 583 -15.76 4.98 -39.24
C LEU A 583 -17.15 4.37 -39.07
N VAL A 584 -17.45 3.91 -37.86
CA VAL A 584 -18.82 3.58 -37.43
C VAL A 584 -19.24 4.69 -36.48
N THR A 585 -20.38 5.32 -36.71
CA THR A 585 -20.87 6.44 -35.88
C THR A 585 -22.40 6.53 -35.95
N GLN A 586 -22.98 7.47 -35.21
CA GLN A 586 -24.42 7.70 -35.14
C GLN A 586 -24.69 9.17 -34.83
N LEU A 587 -25.81 9.71 -35.34
CA LEU A 587 -26.26 11.07 -35.04
C LEU A 587 -27.55 11.01 -34.22
N PHE A 588 -27.52 11.61 -33.04
CA PHE A 588 -28.64 11.64 -32.10
C PHE A 588 -29.53 12.86 -32.32
N VAL A 589 -30.84 12.67 -32.17
CA VAL A 589 -31.83 13.74 -32.31
C VAL A 589 -31.75 14.66 -31.09
N ALA A 590 -31.38 15.92 -31.29
CA ALA A 590 -31.39 16.93 -30.23
C ALA A 590 -32.78 17.07 -29.59
N GLY A 591 -32.84 17.07 -28.25
CA GLY A 591 -34.09 17.08 -27.49
C GLY A 591 -34.85 15.74 -27.49
N GLY A 592 -34.29 14.68 -28.07
CA GLY A 592 -34.84 13.33 -28.04
C GLY A 592 -34.86 12.71 -26.64
N ALA A 593 -35.70 11.69 -26.45
CA ALA A 593 -35.77 10.95 -25.18
C ALA A 593 -34.45 10.22 -24.87
N TYR A 594 -34.15 10.02 -23.58
CA TYR A 594 -33.03 9.21 -23.09
C TYR A 594 -31.61 9.68 -23.46
N LEU A 595 -31.42 10.92 -23.95
CA LEU A 595 -30.07 11.45 -24.22
C LEU A 595 -29.16 11.40 -22.98
N ASP A 596 -29.70 11.76 -21.81
CA ASP A 596 -28.95 11.81 -20.55
C ASP A 596 -28.86 10.43 -19.84
N SER A 597 -29.52 9.40 -20.37
CA SER A 597 -29.68 8.11 -19.70
C SER A 597 -29.56 6.89 -20.61
N ASP A 598 -29.00 7.06 -21.81
CA ASP A 598 -28.83 6.00 -22.82
C ASP A 598 -28.20 4.73 -22.20
N THR A 599 -28.86 3.59 -22.38
CA THR A 599 -28.51 2.37 -21.65
C THR A 599 -27.13 1.81 -21.97
N VAL A 600 -26.56 2.17 -23.12
CA VAL A 600 -25.23 1.71 -23.56
C VAL A 600 -24.17 2.80 -23.44
N PHE A 601 -24.50 3.95 -22.82
CA PHE A 601 -23.61 5.09 -22.70
C PHE A 601 -23.03 5.53 -24.07
N GLY A 602 -23.87 5.47 -25.11
CA GLY A 602 -23.44 5.73 -26.50
C GLY A 602 -23.59 7.18 -26.95
N VAL A 603 -24.24 8.02 -26.14
CA VAL A 603 -24.48 9.44 -26.44
C VAL A 603 -23.20 10.23 -26.23
N LYS A 604 -22.91 11.11 -27.19
CA LYS A 604 -21.80 12.07 -27.15
C LYS A 604 -22.32 13.41 -27.60
N ASP A 605 -21.94 14.47 -26.88
CA ASP A 605 -22.43 15.83 -27.14
C ASP A 605 -22.15 16.26 -28.58
N GLU A 606 -21.01 15.88 -29.15
CA GLU A 606 -20.62 16.22 -30.54
C GLU A 606 -21.45 15.51 -31.62
N LEU A 607 -22.20 14.47 -31.23
CA LEU A 607 -23.07 13.68 -32.10
C LEU A 607 -24.56 13.97 -31.86
N VAL A 608 -24.90 14.85 -30.91
CA VAL A 608 -26.26 15.36 -30.73
C VAL A 608 -26.47 16.53 -31.68
N VAL A 609 -27.37 16.37 -32.64
CA VAL A 609 -27.55 17.32 -33.75
C VAL A 609 -29.01 17.69 -33.96
N ASP A 610 -29.24 18.87 -34.53
CA ASP A 610 -30.58 19.36 -34.83
C ASP A 610 -31.16 18.66 -36.07
N PHE A 611 -32.34 18.08 -35.89
CA PHE A 611 -33.19 17.61 -36.99
C PHE A 611 -34.21 18.71 -37.28
N THR A 612 -33.86 19.62 -38.18
CA THR A 612 -34.55 20.90 -38.34
C THR A 612 -35.91 20.70 -39.04
N PRO A 613 -37.03 21.14 -38.45
CA PRO A 613 -38.34 21.06 -39.09
C PRO A 613 -38.43 21.90 -40.38
N GLY A 614 -39.07 21.35 -41.40
CA GLY A 614 -39.34 21.96 -42.69
C GLY A 614 -40.82 21.87 -43.08
N SER A 615 -41.26 22.81 -43.92
CA SER A 615 -42.62 22.86 -44.48
C SER A 615 -42.58 23.31 -45.94
N GLY A 616 -43.44 22.76 -46.80
CA GLY A 616 -43.46 23.08 -48.22
C GLY A 616 -42.55 22.17 -49.05
N PRO A 617 -42.21 22.55 -50.30
CA PRO A 617 -41.43 21.69 -51.19
C PRO A 617 -40.05 21.39 -50.59
N ALA A 618 -39.65 20.12 -50.65
CA ALA A 618 -38.39 19.69 -50.07
C ALA A 618 -37.18 20.07 -50.93
N PRO A 619 -35.93 19.92 -50.45
CA PRO A 619 -34.73 20.41 -51.14
C PRO A 619 -34.47 19.79 -52.52
N ASP A 620 -35.01 18.60 -52.79
CA ASP A 620 -34.96 17.93 -54.09
C ASP A 620 -36.16 18.27 -55.00
N GLY A 621 -37.03 19.19 -54.56
CA GLY A 621 -38.22 19.64 -55.28
C GLY A 621 -39.41 18.70 -55.15
N ARG A 622 -39.33 17.61 -54.35
CA ARG A 622 -40.48 16.72 -54.18
C ARG A 622 -41.59 17.40 -53.36
N PRO A 623 -42.87 17.22 -53.75
CA PRO A 623 -43.98 17.57 -52.87
C PRO A 623 -44.00 16.61 -51.68
N VAL A 624 -44.02 17.15 -50.47
CA VAL A 624 -44.20 16.39 -49.23
C VAL A 624 -45.48 16.89 -48.58
N ASP A 625 -46.44 15.99 -48.38
CA ASP A 625 -47.69 16.30 -47.70
C ASP A 625 -47.44 16.32 -46.18
N GLY A 626 -47.42 17.52 -45.58
CA GLY A 626 -47.23 17.70 -44.14
C GLY A 626 -45.81 18.12 -43.72
N PRO A 627 -45.52 18.10 -42.41
CA PRO A 627 -44.20 18.48 -41.88
C PRO A 627 -43.14 17.42 -42.22
N TRP A 628 -41.92 17.86 -42.45
CA TRP A 628 -40.74 17.00 -42.64
C TRP A 628 -39.56 17.56 -41.85
N CYS A 629 -38.49 16.78 -41.67
CA CYS A 629 -37.26 17.21 -40.98
C CYS A 629 -36.05 17.17 -41.92
N ARG A 630 -35.06 18.01 -41.66
CA ARG A 630 -33.78 18.07 -42.37
C ARG A 630 -32.64 17.71 -41.41
N LEU A 631 -31.75 16.84 -41.85
CA LEU A 631 -30.48 16.55 -41.20
C LEU A 631 -29.32 17.00 -42.10
N ASP A 632 -28.55 17.98 -41.65
CA ASP A 632 -27.30 18.41 -42.26
C ASP A 632 -26.12 18.06 -41.36
N TYR A 633 -25.11 17.35 -41.87
CA TYR A 633 -23.91 17.04 -41.09
C TYR A 633 -22.67 16.85 -41.97
N THR A 634 -21.48 17.16 -41.45
CA THR A 634 -20.20 16.87 -42.11
C THR A 634 -19.40 15.88 -41.29
N PHE A 635 -19.22 14.67 -41.82
CA PHE A 635 -18.37 13.63 -41.27
C PHE A 635 -16.91 13.85 -41.69
N ARG A 636 -15.99 13.76 -40.74
CA ARG A 636 -14.54 13.83 -40.95
C ARG A 636 -13.91 12.47 -40.71
N LEU A 637 -13.34 11.86 -41.75
CA LEU A 637 -12.70 10.54 -41.66
C LEU A 637 -11.24 10.64 -41.23
N ALA A 638 -10.82 9.74 -40.34
CA ALA A 638 -9.42 9.61 -39.97
C ALA A 638 -8.62 8.91 -41.08
N PRO A 639 -7.36 9.33 -41.34
CA PRO A 639 -6.48 8.60 -42.25
C PRO A 639 -6.18 7.20 -41.69
N GLN A 640 -5.98 6.24 -42.60
CA GLN A 640 -5.51 4.91 -42.21
C GLN A 640 -4.06 5.03 -41.71
N ALA A 641 -3.80 4.63 -40.45
CA ALA A 641 -2.45 4.61 -39.92
C ALA A 641 -1.58 3.63 -40.75
N GLY A 642 -0.43 4.12 -41.22
CA GLY A 642 0.57 3.33 -41.95
C GLY A 642 1.36 2.39 -41.06
#